data_AF-A0A930XQ78-F1
#
_entry.id   AF-A0A930XQ78-F1
#
_cell.length_a   1.000
_cell.length_b   1.000
_cell.length_c   1.000
_cell.angle_alpha   90.00
_cell.angle_beta   90.00
_cell.angle_gamma   90.00
#
_symmetry.space_group_name_H-M   'P 1'
#
loop_
_entity.id
_entity.type
_entity.pdbx_description
1 polymer ?
#
loop_
_entity_poly.entity_id
_entity_poly.type
_entity_poly.pdbx_seq_one_letter_code
_entity_poly.pdbx_strand_id
1 'polypeptide(L)'
;MLPSRDQYHLDAPHVLNESPNLILAQGGDQTIEGTEISDLIDASQGDGLNLLLGKDGSDRILVNTNDLAKGQMGNDYLDVQQGKAQNQLYGGSGDDTLLGRKGDRLLGNRGKDVLDARNGRADNVLNGGDDDDVLYAGLRSDVLIGGRGRDQFWLTTKQLPVAPHRVKDFKPNHDYLGFDSVNGIDQFSDLTFAASGSNTQIQFINHTIAILKDISPDTITANHVLINHLPDTERIFATYRKDYFFPNDVYDEDTPEPLTGGRIQIAAIAQVSGKVNNVLIEGIDRRVMFQKNPDNPSPFEWVHVWPQKAKVGEPIWVNFHSRQAKWDTIAQASIQVETRNGLAVDGFFPVVQTPAPLSYVTTTDDYSRLLIHVQNTDTTPQHVQHLWVNGENVLAGDAAKTLLLNHKLPSNSHVLWEIPLATPTSPGEAWTVVVDCKNAPSAVGTGRVIPETFPVMAWNNTSERPFPAGELDNYLKIRAAGIDTIFVNSGTCRGRACDPYELINTELAGLEDFGAFINYEPFVAPNQGFPDFTDTSGIVAVMTGDESDDTIYTDNGIPIPALQARDSWRSWNRYPELPTFNGGKTNKLIGTFAGMADIQGLDFYTAAGAPHITAFGNYPPLRATFDYLRNMRNNHMPLTTWMHTQGLSPIWNREPILGGDQFSIQPDPQEILVQGMMAIAAGAKGLLWFQVNQDEAEKSPERWQAIADMNRMVRSV
;
A
#
# COMPACT_ATOMS: atom_id res chain seq x y z
N MET A 1 -0.86 -54.13 -14.24
CA MET A 1 -2.13 -54.31 -13.49
C MET A 1 -2.04 -53.47 -12.24
N LEU A 2 -3.03 -52.62 -11.96
CA LEU A 2 -3.30 -52.03 -10.63
C LEU A 2 -3.96 -53.14 -9.76
N PRO A 3 -3.87 -53.15 -8.42
CA PRO A 3 -4.23 -52.07 -7.46
C PRO A 3 -3.01 -51.58 -6.63
N SER A 4 -3.06 -50.76 -5.56
CA SER A 4 -4.16 -50.37 -4.64
C SER A 4 -4.06 -48.91 -4.13
N ARG A 5 -4.79 -48.59 -3.05
CA ARG A 5 -4.83 -47.31 -2.30
C ARG A 5 -4.12 -47.45 -0.94
N ASP A 6 -3.78 -46.30 -0.34
CA ASP A 6 -3.44 -46.06 1.08
C ASP A 6 -2.12 -46.69 1.60
N GLN A 7 -1.31 -46.08 2.47
CA GLN A 7 -1.48 -44.86 3.29
C GLN A 7 -0.08 -44.32 3.70
N TYR A 8 0.08 -43.00 3.88
CA TYR A 8 0.70 -42.35 5.06
C TYR A 8 0.69 -40.82 4.90
N HIS A 9 -0.10 -40.16 5.75
CA HIS A 9 -0.13 -38.71 5.94
C HIS A 9 0.96 -38.27 6.94
N LEU A 10 1.40 -37.01 6.85
CA LEU A 10 1.84 -36.19 7.98
C LEU A 10 1.47 -34.71 7.73
N ASP A 11 0.28 -34.36 8.19
CA ASP A 11 -0.13 -33.09 8.81
C ASP A 11 0.48 -31.76 8.31
N ALA A 12 -0.26 -31.11 7.40
CA ALA A 12 -0.29 -29.66 7.35
C ALA A 12 -1.09 -29.13 8.57
N PRO A 13 -0.72 -27.97 9.17
CA PRO A 13 -1.43 -27.45 10.33
C PRO A 13 -2.90 -27.18 10.00
N HIS A 14 -3.80 -27.57 10.90
CA HIS A 14 -5.24 -27.34 10.79
C HIS A 14 -5.55 -25.83 10.71
N VAL A 15 -5.65 -25.32 9.49
CA VAL A 15 -6.48 -24.17 9.19
C VAL A 15 -7.93 -24.62 9.38
N LEU A 16 -8.64 -24.04 10.34
CA LEU A 16 -10.10 -24.14 10.37
C LEU A 16 -10.60 -23.57 9.03
N ASN A 17 -11.14 -24.48 8.23
CA ASN A 17 -11.41 -24.32 6.81
C ASN A 17 -12.92 -24.35 6.59
N GLU A 18 -13.57 -23.30 7.05
CA GLU A 18 -14.87 -22.90 6.53
C GLU A 18 -14.57 -21.95 5.37
N SER A 19 -14.35 -22.56 4.20
CA SER A 19 -14.51 -21.87 2.92
C SER A 19 -16.01 -21.75 2.69
N PRO A 20 -16.53 -20.59 2.22
CA PRO A 20 -17.96 -20.45 1.99
C PRO A 20 -18.43 -21.46 0.94
N ASN A 21 -19.63 -22.04 1.12
CA ASN A 21 -20.12 -22.98 0.12
C ASN A 21 -20.51 -22.21 -1.14
N LEU A 22 -19.92 -22.57 -2.28
CA LEU A 22 -20.29 -22.01 -3.57
C LEU A 22 -21.55 -22.71 -4.09
N ILE A 23 -22.64 -21.95 -4.21
CA ILE A 23 -23.92 -22.42 -4.71
C ILE A 23 -24.26 -21.64 -5.99
N LEU A 24 -24.19 -22.33 -7.14
CA LEU A 24 -24.43 -21.73 -8.45
C LEU A 24 -25.89 -21.94 -8.89
N ALA A 25 -26.56 -20.87 -9.32
CA ALA A 25 -27.83 -20.98 -10.00
C ALA A 25 -27.69 -21.63 -11.39
N GLN A 26 -28.76 -22.27 -11.84
CA GLN A 26 -28.94 -22.76 -13.20
C GLN A 26 -30.01 -21.91 -13.91
N GLY A 27 -30.24 -22.14 -15.21
CA GLY A 27 -31.26 -21.40 -15.96
C GLY A 27 -32.70 -21.72 -15.50
N GLY A 28 -33.60 -20.74 -15.62
CA GLY A 28 -34.98 -20.82 -15.13
C GLY A 28 -35.17 -20.42 -13.65
N ASP A 29 -36.41 -20.41 -13.19
CA ASP A 29 -36.80 -19.98 -11.84
C ASP A 29 -36.36 -21.00 -10.78
N GLN A 30 -35.66 -20.56 -9.72
CA GLN A 30 -35.13 -21.45 -8.67
C GLN A 30 -35.46 -20.97 -7.25
N THR A 31 -35.38 -21.90 -6.29
CA THR A 31 -35.21 -21.58 -4.88
C THR A 31 -33.88 -22.15 -4.45
N ILE A 32 -32.99 -21.27 -4.00
CA ILE A 32 -31.62 -21.58 -3.60
C ILE A 32 -31.48 -21.20 -2.13
N GLU A 33 -31.05 -22.15 -1.31
CA GLU A 33 -30.81 -21.94 0.10
C GLU A 33 -29.35 -22.24 0.44
N GLY A 34 -28.74 -21.36 1.22
CA GLY A 34 -27.50 -21.60 1.91
C GLY A 34 -27.68 -22.48 3.14
N THR A 35 -26.72 -22.35 4.04
CA THR A 35 -26.45 -23.21 5.19
C THR A 35 -26.38 -22.38 6.48
N GLU A 36 -25.93 -22.98 7.58
CA GLU A 36 -25.78 -22.27 8.87
C GLU A 36 -24.34 -21.69 9.02
N ILE A 37 -23.63 -21.52 7.90
CA ILE A 37 -22.33 -20.85 7.78
C ILE A 37 -22.33 -19.96 6.53
N SER A 38 -21.44 -18.96 6.51
CA SER A 38 -21.20 -18.08 5.36
C SER A 38 -21.11 -18.83 4.02
N ASP A 39 -21.90 -18.40 3.05
CA ASP A 39 -22.01 -18.99 1.71
C ASP A 39 -21.78 -17.96 0.59
N LEU A 40 -21.55 -18.47 -0.62
CA LEU A 40 -21.52 -17.69 -1.86
C LEU A 40 -22.60 -18.21 -2.81
N ILE A 41 -23.73 -17.51 -2.85
CA ILE A 41 -24.86 -17.82 -3.73
C ILE A 41 -24.73 -16.96 -5.00
N ASP A 42 -24.41 -17.58 -6.13
CA ASP A 42 -24.24 -16.88 -7.42
C ASP A 42 -25.38 -17.19 -8.39
N ALA A 43 -26.31 -16.23 -8.52
CA ALA A 43 -27.37 -16.22 -9.52
C ALA A 43 -27.10 -15.30 -10.72
N SER A 44 -25.89 -14.72 -10.83
CA SER A 44 -25.55 -13.68 -11.82
C SER A 44 -25.73 -14.09 -13.29
N GLN A 45 -25.71 -15.40 -13.57
CA GLN A 45 -25.87 -15.98 -14.91
C GLN A 45 -27.27 -16.55 -15.18
N GLY A 46 -28.13 -16.69 -14.16
CA GLY A 46 -29.50 -17.21 -14.29
C GLY A 46 -30.46 -16.18 -14.86
N ASP A 47 -31.48 -16.61 -15.62
CA ASP A 47 -32.44 -15.73 -16.30
C ASP A 47 -33.88 -15.80 -15.78
N GLY A 48 -34.16 -16.72 -14.83
CA GLY A 48 -35.45 -16.87 -14.17
C GLY A 48 -35.61 -16.04 -12.90
N LEU A 49 -36.78 -16.16 -12.28
CA LEU A 49 -37.16 -15.54 -11.01
C LEU A 49 -36.65 -16.41 -9.84
N ASN A 50 -35.59 -15.99 -9.15
CA ASN A 50 -35.01 -16.77 -8.08
C ASN A 50 -35.41 -16.28 -6.69
N LEU A 51 -35.61 -17.23 -5.78
CA LEU A 51 -35.62 -16.99 -4.34
C LEU A 51 -34.27 -17.43 -3.78
N LEU A 52 -33.46 -16.48 -3.32
CA LEU A 52 -32.13 -16.71 -2.78
C LEU A 52 -32.18 -16.46 -1.26
N LEU A 53 -31.83 -17.46 -0.47
CA LEU A 53 -31.88 -17.44 0.99
C LEU A 53 -30.50 -17.79 1.54
N GLY A 54 -29.85 -16.86 2.25
CA GLY A 54 -28.56 -17.10 2.91
C GLY A 54 -28.70 -18.06 4.10
N LYS A 55 -29.40 -17.60 5.14
CA LYS A 55 -29.70 -18.20 6.46
C LYS A 55 -28.82 -17.64 7.57
N ASP A 56 -27.92 -18.44 8.14
CA ASP A 56 -27.09 -18.05 9.28
C ASP A 56 -25.64 -18.00 8.82
N GLY A 57 -24.95 -16.88 9.03
CA GLY A 57 -23.60 -16.64 8.50
C GLY A 57 -23.53 -15.31 7.76
N SER A 58 -22.32 -14.87 7.43
CA SER A 58 -22.10 -13.69 6.57
C SER A 58 -22.05 -14.13 5.11
N ASP A 59 -23.16 -13.97 4.40
CA ASP A 59 -23.37 -14.50 3.06
C ASP A 59 -23.05 -13.50 1.95
N ARG A 60 -22.58 -14.01 0.81
CA ARG A 60 -22.41 -13.21 -0.43
C ARG A 60 -23.41 -13.71 -1.48
N ILE A 61 -24.42 -12.91 -1.78
CA ILE A 61 -25.48 -13.25 -2.73
C ILE A 61 -25.35 -12.35 -3.98
N LEU A 62 -24.97 -12.95 -5.10
CA LEU A 62 -24.92 -12.27 -6.40
C LEU A 62 -26.26 -12.48 -7.12
N VAL A 63 -26.98 -11.39 -7.33
CA VAL A 63 -28.38 -11.38 -7.80
C VAL A 63 -28.43 -10.96 -9.27
N ASN A 64 -29.49 -11.27 -10.04
CA ASN A 64 -29.61 -10.83 -11.44
C ASN A 64 -30.88 -10.02 -11.74
N THR A 65 -32.04 -10.67 -11.91
CA THR A 65 -33.22 -10.01 -12.50
C THR A 65 -34.55 -10.47 -11.93
N ASN A 66 -35.28 -9.53 -11.33
CA ASN A 66 -36.56 -9.75 -10.65
C ASN A 66 -36.48 -10.82 -9.53
N ASP A 67 -35.29 -11.04 -8.98
CA ASP A 67 -35.03 -12.01 -7.93
C ASP A 67 -35.45 -11.47 -6.56
N LEU A 68 -35.69 -12.38 -5.62
CA LEU A 68 -35.89 -12.11 -4.21
C LEU A 68 -34.71 -12.70 -3.42
N ALA A 69 -33.79 -11.85 -2.97
CA ALA A 69 -32.65 -12.24 -2.15
C ALA A 69 -32.88 -11.86 -0.68
N LYS A 70 -32.50 -12.75 0.23
CA LYS A 70 -32.51 -12.53 1.68
C LYS A 70 -31.21 -13.07 2.27
N GLY A 71 -30.46 -12.22 2.97
CA GLY A 71 -29.31 -12.66 3.76
C GLY A 71 -29.76 -13.50 4.96
N GLN A 72 -30.58 -12.89 5.82
CA GLN A 72 -31.26 -13.40 7.02
C GLN A 72 -30.55 -13.13 8.36
N MET A 73 -29.48 -13.84 8.73
CA MET A 73 -28.82 -13.72 10.04
C MET A 73 -27.29 -13.73 9.91
N GLY A 74 -26.69 -12.55 10.01
CA GLY A 74 -25.27 -12.32 9.83
C GLY A 74 -25.06 -10.98 9.14
N ASN A 75 -23.81 -10.67 8.79
CA ASN A 75 -23.48 -9.45 8.06
C ASN A 75 -23.32 -9.80 6.59
N ASP A 76 -24.34 -9.53 5.77
CA ASP A 76 -24.52 -10.07 4.43
C ASP A 76 -24.19 -9.07 3.33
N TYR A 77 -23.77 -9.57 2.16
CA TYR A 77 -23.46 -8.77 0.97
C TYR A 77 -24.33 -9.22 -0.22
N LEU A 78 -25.30 -8.38 -0.58
CA LEU A 78 -26.27 -8.65 -1.66
C LEU A 78 -26.01 -7.69 -2.83
N ASP A 79 -25.52 -8.16 -3.98
CA ASP A 79 -25.18 -7.30 -5.15
C ASP A 79 -25.87 -7.76 -6.44
N VAL A 80 -26.77 -6.90 -6.95
CA VAL A 80 -27.44 -7.06 -8.25
C VAL A 80 -26.42 -6.93 -9.38
N GLN A 81 -26.06 -8.02 -10.04
CA GLN A 81 -25.23 -8.04 -11.24
C GLN A 81 -26.00 -7.56 -12.49
N GLN A 82 -25.27 -7.25 -13.57
CA GLN A 82 -25.77 -7.16 -14.96
C GLN A 82 -27.04 -6.30 -15.25
N GLY A 83 -27.45 -5.39 -14.35
CA GLY A 83 -28.26 -4.20 -14.68
C GLY A 83 -29.68 -4.45 -15.21
N LYS A 84 -30.29 -5.58 -14.85
CA LYS A 84 -31.70 -5.89 -15.10
C LYS A 84 -32.53 -5.66 -13.82
N ALA A 85 -33.84 -5.56 -13.96
CA ALA A 85 -34.66 -4.70 -13.09
C ALA A 85 -35.46 -5.45 -12.02
N GLN A 86 -35.88 -4.68 -11.01
CA GLN A 86 -36.92 -5.03 -10.02
C GLN A 86 -36.59 -6.18 -9.07
N ASN A 87 -35.32 -6.32 -8.68
CA ASN A 87 -34.91 -7.21 -7.61
C ASN A 87 -35.41 -6.69 -6.25
N GLN A 88 -35.56 -7.60 -5.29
CA GLN A 88 -35.83 -7.26 -3.89
C GLN A 88 -34.75 -7.88 -3.02
N LEU A 89 -33.94 -7.03 -2.40
CA LEU A 89 -32.88 -7.38 -1.48
C LEU A 89 -33.36 -7.11 -0.06
N TYR A 90 -33.26 -8.12 0.80
CA TYR A 90 -33.44 -8.01 2.24
C TYR A 90 -32.11 -8.43 2.88
N GLY A 91 -31.51 -7.60 3.71
CA GLY A 91 -30.37 -7.99 4.55
C GLY A 91 -30.84 -9.02 5.58
N GLY A 92 -31.10 -8.57 6.81
CA GLY A 92 -31.92 -9.31 7.76
C GLY A 92 -31.66 -8.93 9.21
N SER A 93 -30.56 -9.44 9.76
CA SER A 93 -30.18 -9.25 11.16
C SER A 93 -28.66 -9.37 11.31
N GLY A 94 -28.02 -8.21 11.32
CA GLY A 94 -26.57 -7.98 11.29
C GLY A 94 -26.29 -6.74 10.44
N ASP A 95 -25.03 -6.31 10.34
CA ASP A 95 -24.70 -5.08 9.60
C ASP A 95 -24.48 -5.42 8.11
N ASP A 96 -25.48 -5.15 7.26
CA ASP A 96 -25.58 -5.65 5.89
C ASP A 96 -25.15 -4.62 4.81
N THR A 97 -24.69 -5.11 3.65
CA THR A 97 -24.40 -4.28 2.46
C THR A 97 -25.27 -4.71 1.27
N LEU A 98 -26.14 -3.82 0.79
CA LEU A 98 -27.09 -4.06 -0.30
C LEU A 98 -26.80 -3.14 -1.49
N LEU A 99 -26.42 -3.69 -2.64
CA LEU A 99 -26.10 -2.94 -3.86
C LEU A 99 -27.20 -3.10 -4.94
N GLY A 100 -27.89 -2.00 -5.24
CA GLY A 100 -28.95 -1.90 -6.24
C GLY A 100 -28.52 -1.25 -7.55
N ARG A 101 -29.23 -1.54 -8.66
CA ARG A 101 -28.89 -1.01 -10.00
C ARG A 101 -30.05 -0.52 -10.86
N LYS A 102 -31.27 -1.08 -10.75
CA LYS A 102 -32.35 -0.72 -11.69
C LYS A 102 -33.77 -0.98 -11.18
N GLY A 103 -34.27 -0.04 -10.36
CA GLY A 103 -35.64 -0.10 -9.89
C GLY A 103 -35.84 -1.17 -8.81
N ASP A 104 -34.78 -1.43 -8.07
CA ASP A 104 -34.70 -2.47 -7.06
C ASP A 104 -35.25 -1.94 -5.72
N ARG A 105 -35.55 -2.86 -4.81
CA ARG A 105 -35.93 -2.56 -3.43
C ARG A 105 -34.88 -3.12 -2.50
N LEU A 106 -34.31 -2.25 -1.69
CA LEU A 106 -33.27 -2.57 -0.72
C LEU A 106 -33.87 -2.36 0.67
N LEU A 107 -33.84 -3.39 1.50
CA LEU A 107 -34.33 -3.38 2.88
C LEU A 107 -33.24 -3.96 3.79
N GLY A 108 -32.57 -3.15 4.59
CA GLY A 108 -31.53 -3.64 5.52
C GLY A 108 -32.16 -4.51 6.62
N ASN A 109 -33.19 -3.96 7.26
CA ASN A 109 -34.05 -4.50 8.32
C ASN A 109 -33.54 -4.29 9.75
N ARG A 110 -32.43 -4.92 10.17
CA ARG A 110 -31.92 -4.75 11.54
C ARG A 110 -30.41 -4.89 11.60
N GLY A 111 -29.75 -3.76 11.83
CA GLY A 111 -28.32 -3.63 11.91
C GLY A 111 -27.92 -2.25 11.41
N LYS A 112 -26.62 -2.03 11.22
CA LYS A 112 -26.14 -0.78 10.63
C LYS A 112 -25.88 -0.98 9.16
N ASP A 113 -26.92 -0.80 8.36
CA ASP A 113 -26.95 -1.29 7.00
C ASP A 113 -26.47 -0.22 6.00
N VAL A 114 -25.75 -0.67 4.97
CA VAL A 114 -25.31 0.17 3.84
C VAL A 114 -26.13 -0.19 2.60
N LEU A 115 -27.02 0.71 2.20
CA LEU A 115 -27.88 0.55 1.03
C LEU A 115 -27.40 1.49 -0.08
N ASP A 116 -26.84 0.94 -1.15
CA ASP A 116 -26.21 1.72 -2.23
C ASP A 116 -26.93 1.55 -3.58
N ALA A 117 -27.45 2.66 -4.11
CA ALA A 117 -28.02 2.77 -5.45
C ALA A 117 -27.28 3.78 -6.35
N ARG A 118 -26.03 4.17 -6.04
CA ARG A 118 -25.20 5.11 -6.83
C ARG A 118 -25.00 4.66 -8.28
N ASN A 119 -24.89 3.35 -8.49
CA ASN A 119 -24.83 2.71 -9.81
C ASN A 119 -26.21 2.57 -10.49
N GLY A 120 -27.26 3.10 -9.86
CA GLY A 120 -28.67 3.03 -10.24
C GLY A 120 -29.00 3.78 -11.53
N ARG A 121 -29.69 3.08 -12.45
CA ARG A 121 -30.15 3.66 -13.73
C ARG A 121 -31.66 3.97 -13.78
N ALA A 122 -32.43 3.50 -12.79
CA ALA A 122 -33.86 3.76 -12.60
C ALA A 122 -34.16 4.06 -11.11
N ASP A 123 -35.39 4.48 -10.80
CA ASP A 123 -35.83 4.89 -9.46
C ASP A 123 -35.94 3.69 -8.49
N ASN A 124 -35.14 3.66 -7.43
CA ASN A 124 -35.07 2.58 -6.44
C ASN A 124 -35.84 2.94 -5.16
N VAL A 125 -36.03 1.94 -4.29
CA VAL A 125 -36.55 2.15 -2.93
C VAL A 125 -35.54 1.60 -1.93
N LEU A 126 -35.00 2.47 -1.07
CA LEU A 126 -34.08 2.13 -0.01
C LEU A 126 -34.80 2.33 1.33
N ASN A 127 -34.73 1.33 2.19
CA ASN A 127 -35.26 1.36 3.54
C ASN A 127 -34.20 0.73 4.45
N GLY A 128 -33.58 1.52 5.34
CA GLY A 128 -32.60 1.01 6.31
C GLY A 128 -33.25 -0.02 7.23
N GLY A 129 -33.80 0.42 8.36
CA GLY A 129 -34.69 -0.42 9.17
C GLY A 129 -34.70 -0.03 10.64
N ASP A 130 -33.95 -0.78 11.43
CA ASP A 130 -33.69 -0.57 12.85
C ASP A 130 -32.17 -0.54 13.07
N ASP A 131 -31.69 0.42 13.87
CA ASP A 131 -30.29 0.82 14.10
C ASP A 131 -29.76 1.89 13.09
N ASP A 132 -28.50 2.33 13.20
CA ASP A 132 -27.97 3.55 12.53
C ASP A 132 -27.53 3.26 11.07
N ASP A 133 -28.36 3.60 10.08
CA ASP A 133 -28.17 3.19 8.66
C ASP A 133 -27.50 4.23 7.73
N VAL A 134 -26.97 3.79 6.58
CA VAL A 134 -26.41 4.63 5.50
C VAL A 134 -27.05 4.33 4.14
N LEU A 135 -27.75 5.31 3.57
CA LEU A 135 -28.50 5.18 2.31
C LEU A 135 -27.90 6.08 1.22
N TYR A 136 -27.24 5.49 0.23
CA TYR A 136 -26.74 6.20 -0.96
C TYR A 136 -27.74 6.17 -2.11
N ALA A 137 -28.26 7.34 -2.46
CA ALA A 137 -29.16 7.51 -3.59
C ALA A 137 -28.43 7.43 -4.95
N GLY A 138 -29.17 7.13 -6.01
CA GLY A 138 -28.67 7.10 -7.39
C GLY A 138 -28.81 8.44 -8.09
N LEU A 139 -28.72 8.43 -9.42
CA LEU A 139 -28.96 9.63 -10.25
C LEU A 139 -30.44 9.81 -10.63
N ARG A 140 -31.36 9.13 -9.94
CA ARG A 140 -32.77 8.95 -10.34
C ARG A 140 -33.73 9.31 -9.21
N SER A 141 -35.05 9.18 -9.40
CA SER A 141 -36.05 9.66 -8.43
C SER A 141 -36.24 8.67 -7.27
N ASP A 142 -35.15 8.30 -6.58
CA ASP A 142 -35.17 7.30 -5.52
C ASP A 142 -36.07 7.69 -4.32
N VAL A 143 -36.62 6.68 -3.65
CA VAL A 143 -37.36 6.82 -2.39
C VAL A 143 -36.48 6.30 -1.26
N LEU A 144 -36.24 7.15 -0.25
CA LEU A 144 -35.38 6.82 0.89
C LEU A 144 -36.21 6.83 2.18
N ILE A 145 -36.02 5.81 3.01
CA ILE A 145 -36.64 5.63 4.32
C ILE A 145 -35.52 5.23 5.28
N GLY A 146 -35.29 6.00 6.34
CA GLY A 146 -34.25 5.68 7.33
C GLY A 146 -34.69 4.55 8.24
N GLY A 147 -35.86 4.73 8.87
CA GLY A 147 -36.39 3.80 9.86
C GLY A 147 -36.14 4.28 11.29
N ARG A 148 -35.55 3.43 12.12
CA ARG A 148 -35.21 3.70 13.53
C ARG A 148 -33.70 3.74 13.77
N GLY A 149 -33.08 4.86 13.47
CA GLY A 149 -31.73 5.13 13.93
C GLY A 149 -31.41 6.62 13.91
N ARG A 150 -30.12 6.89 13.73
CA ARG A 150 -29.55 8.16 13.30
C ARG A 150 -29.04 7.98 11.88
N ASP A 151 -29.96 8.13 10.94
CA ASP A 151 -29.82 7.60 9.59
C ASP A 151 -29.10 8.61 8.68
N GLN A 152 -28.25 8.17 7.76
CA GLN A 152 -27.54 9.04 6.80
C GLN A 152 -28.12 8.92 5.39
N PHE A 153 -28.76 9.97 4.90
CA PHE A 153 -29.32 10.05 3.56
C PHE A 153 -28.35 10.75 2.61
N TRP A 154 -27.55 10.00 1.86
CA TRP A 154 -26.63 10.54 0.86
C TRP A 154 -27.36 10.84 -0.45
N LEU A 155 -27.67 12.13 -0.65
CA LEU A 155 -28.53 12.64 -1.72
C LEU A 155 -27.79 13.04 -3.00
N THR A 156 -26.46 13.16 -2.93
CA THR A 156 -25.61 13.38 -4.11
C THR A 156 -24.28 12.66 -3.91
N THR A 157 -23.81 11.97 -4.95
CA THR A 157 -22.42 11.47 -5.00
C THR A 157 -21.82 11.79 -6.36
N LYS A 158 -20.84 12.69 -6.40
CA LYS A 158 -20.12 13.18 -7.60
C LYS A 158 -20.96 13.97 -8.62
N GLN A 159 -22.28 13.82 -8.65
CA GLN A 159 -23.20 14.50 -9.58
C GLN A 159 -24.54 14.84 -8.91
N LEU A 160 -25.25 15.82 -9.45
CA LEU A 160 -26.64 16.11 -9.08
C LEU A 160 -27.58 15.04 -9.67
N PRO A 161 -28.64 14.62 -8.95
CA PRO A 161 -29.59 13.64 -9.47
C PRO A 161 -30.44 14.23 -10.59
N VAL A 162 -30.84 13.41 -11.57
CA VAL A 162 -31.60 13.88 -12.75
C VAL A 162 -33.06 14.23 -12.39
N ALA A 163 -33.57 13.70 -11.28
CA ALA A 163 -34.89 13.98 -10.72
C ALA A 163 -34.80 13.93 -9.18
N PRO A 164 -35.62 14.70 -8.44
CA PRO A 164 -35.44 14.84 -7.00
C PRO A 164 -35.82 13.58 -6.21
N HIS A 165 -34.95 13.19 -5.28
CA HIS A 165 -35.19 12.11 -4.32
C HIS A 165 -36.36 12.41 -3.38
N ARG A 166 -36.90 11.36 -2.72
CA ARG A 166 -38.02 11.48 -1.79
C ARG A 166 -37.69 10.82 -0.46
N VAL A 167 -37.18 11.61 0.49
CA VAL A 167 -36.93 11.16 1.87
C VAL A 167 -38.25 11.18 2.64
N LYS A 168 -38.60 10.07 3.28
CA LYS A 168 -39.96 9.83 3.78
C LYS A 168 -40.21 10.13 5.25
N ASP A 169 -39.16 10.05 6.05
CA ASP A 169 -39.24 9.94 7.51
C ASP A 169 -38.10 10.64 8.25
N PHE A 170 -37.27 11.43 7.55
CA PHE A 170 -36.16 12.21 8.10
C PHE A 170 -36.51 12.91 9.42
N LYS A 171 -35.71 12.68 10.46
CA LYS A 171 -35.85 13.21 11.81
C LYS A 171 -34.73 14.23 12.06
N PRO A 172 -34.99 15.56 11.99
CA PRO A 172 -33.92 16.57 12.09
C PRO A 172 -33.01 16.49 13.33
N ASN A 173 -33.48 15.89 14.43
CA ASN A 173 -32.71 15.76 15.67
C ASN A 173 -31.94 14.42 15.80
N HIS A 174 -31.97 13.55 14.78
CA HIS A 174 -31.36 12.22 14.79
C HIS A 174 -30.60 11.93 13.48
N ASP A 175 -31.20 12.27 12.34
CA ASP A 175 -30.75 11.87 11.02
C ASP A 175 -29.93 12.96 10.31
N TYR A 176 -29.18 12.58 9.28
CA TYR A 176 -28.27 13.44 8.52
C TYR A 176 -28.54 13.42 7.01
N LEU A 177 -28.26 14.54 6.34
CA LEU A 177 -28.38 14.71 4.89
C LEU A 177 -26.98 14.87 4.29
N GLY A 178 -26.53 13.87 3.53
CA GLY A 178 -25.21 13.80 2.92
C GLY A 178 -25.16 14.34 1.49
N PHE A 179 -24.13 15.14 1.20
CA PHE A 179 -23.83 15.68 -0.13
C PHE A 179 -22.33 15.50 -0.41
N ASP A 180 -21.98 14.56 -1.29
CA ASP A 180 -20.59 14.23 -1.63
C ASP A 180 -20.21 14.65 -3.06
N SER A 181 -19.03 15.26 -3.18
CA SER A 181 -18.26 15.42 -4.43
C SER A 181 -18.97 16.20 -5.55
N VAL A 182 -19.99 17.01 -5.24
CA VAL A 182 -20.63 17.93 -6.20
C VAL A 182 -19.93 19.29 -6.14
N ASN A 183 -19.27 19.66 -7.24
CA ASN A 183 -18.55 20.93 -7.37
C ASN A 183 -19.47 22.14 -7.04
N GLY A 184 -19.08 22.89 -6.00
CA GLY A 184 -19.79 24.08 -5.51
C GLY A 184 -20.80 23.84 -4.39
N ILE A 185 -20.98 22.60 -3.92
CA ILE A 185 -21.60 22.31 -2.62
C ILE A 185 -20.45 22.09 -1.62
N ASP A 186 -19.95 23.17 -1.03
CA ASP A 186 -18.80 23.17 -0.12
C ASP A 186 -19.20 23.45 1.34
N GLN A 187 -20.37 24.06 1.56
CA GLN A 187 -20.88 24.51 2.85
C GLN A 187 -22.42 24.57 2.86
N PHE A 188 -23.02 24.52 4.06
CA PHE A 188 -24.49 24.49 4.23
C PHE A 188 -25.22 25.64 3.51
N SER A 189 -24.60 26.82 3.42
CA SER A 189 -25.17 28.01 2.76
C SER A 189 -25.25 27.93 1.23
N ASP A 190 -24.61 26.94 0.60
CA ASP A 190 -24.72 26.74 -0.85
C ASP A 190 -26.04 26.03 -1.21
N LEU A 191 -26.64 25.34 -0.23
CA LEU A 191 -27.94 24.69 -0.33
C LEU A 191 -29.09 25.66 0.03
N THR A 192 -30.21 25.52 -0.66
CA THR A 192 -31.45 26.23 -0.37
C THR A 192 -32.54 25.27 0.07
N PHE A 193 -33.14 25.52 1.24
CA PHE A 193 -34.24 24.74 1.80
C PHE A 193 -35.54 25.53 1.67
N ALA A 194 -36.46 25.07 0.83
CA ALA A 194 -37.68 25.80 0.46
C ALA A 194 -38.96 25.00 0.77
N ALA A 195 -39.98 25.65 1.33
CA ALA A 195 -41.25 25.01 1.64
C ALA A 195 -42.05 24.65 0.38
N SER A 196 -42.64 23.45 0.35
CA SER A 196 -43.46 22.92 -0.74
C SER A 196 -44.65 22.13 -0.18
N GLY A 197 -45.71 22.85 0.19
CA GLY A 197 -46.81 22.30 0.97
C GLY A 197 -46.37 22.02 2.40
N SER A 198 -46.57 20.78 2.90
CA SER A 198 -46.02 20.31 4.17
C SER A 198 -44.54 19.88 4.08
N ASN A 199 -43.96 19.83 2.88
CA ASN A 199 -42.64 19.25 2.63
C ASN A 199 -41.56 20.34 2.51
N THR A 200 -40.30 19.94 2.63
CA THR A 200 -39.15 20.78 2.26
C THR A 200 -38.52 20.29 0.96
N GLN A 201 -38.23 21.20 0.03
CA GLN A 201 -37.36 20.95 -1.12
C GLN A 201 -35.94 21.40 -0.78
N ILE A 202 -34.96 20.54 -1.08
CA ILE A 202 -33.53 20.87 -1.03
C ILE A 202 -33.07 21.19 -2.45
N GLN A 203 -32.44 22.35 -2.63
CA GLN A 203 -32.05 22.86 -3.94
C GLN A 203 -30.60 23.35 -3.95
N PHE A 204 -29.95 23.23 -5.11
CA PHE A 204 -28.63 23.79 -5.41
C PHE A 204 -28.65 24.40 -6.82
N ILE A 205 -28.27 25.67 -6.97
CA ILE A 205 -28.28 26.41 -8.26
C ILE A 205 -29.57 26.17 -9.08
N ASN A 206 -30.73 26.41 -8.45
CA ASN A 206 -32.08 26.18 -9.01
C ASN A 206 -32.44 24.73 -9.39
N HIS A 207 -31.57 23.75 -9.12
CA HIS A 207 -31.86 22.33 -9.30
C HIS A 207 -32.35 21.72 -8.00
N THR A 208 -33.44 20.95 -8.03
CA THR A 208 -33.98 20.28 -6.82
C THR A 208 -33.33 18.91 -6.65
N ILE A 209 -32.63 18.72 -5.54
CA ILE A 209 -31.92 17.48 -5.19
C ILE A 209 -32.89 16.48 -4.54
N ALA A 210 -33.69 16.93 -3.57
CA ALA A 210 -34.57 16.06 -2.80
C ALA A 210 -35.79 16.79 -2.23
N ILE A 211 -36.79 15.99 -1.83
CA ILE A 211 -38.00 16.41 -1.13
C ILE A 211 -38.06 15.64 0.19
N LEU A 212 -37.99 16.36 1.31
CA LEU A 212 -38.19 15.82 2.66
C LEU A 212 -39.69 15.88 3.01
N LYS A 213 -40.30 14.72 3.25
CA LYS A 213 -41.74 14.61 3.50
C LYS A 213 -42.12 15.13 4.89
N ASP A 214 -43.11 16.02 4.94
CA ASP A 214 -43.70 16.56 6.18
C ASP A 214 -42.70 17.26 7.15
N ILE A 215 -41.59 17.78 6.61
CA ILE A 215 -40.55 18.55 7.33
C ILE A 215 -40.62 20.03 6.97
N SER A 216 -40.52 20.91 7.96
CA SER A 216 -40.42 22.37 7.78
C SER A 216 -38.97 22.80 7.53
N PRO A 217 -38.67 23.71 6.57
CA PRO A 217 -37.30 24.13 6.26
C PRO A 217 -36.56 24.68 7.47
N ASP A 218 -37.26 25.44 8.33
CA ASP A 218 -36.70 26.08 9.54
C ASP A 218 -36.18 25.09 10.59
N THR A 219 -36.47 23.79 10.45
CA THR A 219 -35.96 22.73 11.34
C THR A 219 -34.62 22.15 10.88
N ILE A 220 -34.13 22.54 9.70
CA ILE A 220 -32.90 22.02 9.11
C ILE A 220 -31.78 23.03 9.35
N THR A 221 -30.67 22.57 9.95
CA THR A 221 -29.51 23.40 10.26
C THR A 221 -28.24 22.76 9.73
N ALA A 222 -27.13 23.50 9.74
CA ALA A 222 -25.82 22.97 9.35
C ALA A 222 -25.41 21.69 10.11
N ASN A 223 -25.89 21.49 11.34
CA ASN A 223 -25.59 20.30 12.13
C ASN A 223 -26.27 19.02 11.60
N HIS A 224 -27.25 19.14 10.69
CA HIS A 224 -28.00 18.01 10.12
C HIS A 224 -27.51 17.66 8.71
N VAL A 225 -26.42 18.28 8.25
CA VAL A 225 -25.93 18.23 6.87
C VAL A 225 -24.45 17.87 6.84
N LEU A 226 -24.11 16.83 6.08
CA LEU A 226 -22.77 16.31 5.89
C LEU A 226 -22.31 16.65 4.46
N ILE A 227 -21.32 17.53 4.32
CA ILE A 227 -20.80 17.95 3.00
C ILE A 227 -19.36 17.46 2.86
N ASN A 228 -19.06 16.70 1.80
CA ASN A 228 -17.78 16.02 1.57
C ASN A 228 -17.30 15.17 2.77
N HIS A 229 -18.24 14.81 3.64
CA HIS A 229 -18.07 14.08 4.89
C HIS A 229 -18.42 12.61 4.67
N LEU A 230 -17.72 11.91 3.75
CA LEU A 230 -17.74 10.45 3.82
C LEU A 230 -17.49 10.04 5.28
N PRO A 231 -18.31 9.14 5.86
CA PRO A 231 -18.09 8.68 7.23
C PRO A 231 -16.64 8.24 7.36
N ASP A 232 -16.01 8.49 8.51
CA ASP A 232 -14.55 8.33 8.65
C ASP A 232 -14.05 6.93 8.24
N THR A 233 -14.95 5.94 8.24
CA THR A 233 -14.74 4.58 7.74
C THR A 233 -14.64 4.46 6.21
N GLU A 234 -15.46 5.12 5.38
CA GLU A 234 -15.48 4.91 3.91
C GLU A 234 -14.33 5.60 3.12
N ARG A 235 -13.38 6.25 3.80
CA ARG A 235 -12.37 7.07 3.12
C ARG A 235 -11.28 6.24 2.46
N ILE A 236 -11.28 6.22 1.13
CA ILE A 236 -10.18 5.69 0.31
C ILE A 236 -9.38 6.87 -0.26
N PHE A 237 -8.20 7.11 0.30
CA PHE A 237 -7.26 8.10 -0.21
C PHE A 237 -6.18 7.44 -1.06
N ALA A 238 -5.73 8.10 -2.12
CA ALA A 238 -4.56 7.63 -2.86
C ALA A 238 -3.69 8.75 -3.42
N THR A 239 -2.43 8.40 -3.70
CA THR A 239 -1.50 9.21 -4.49
C THR A 239 -0.90 8.35 -5.60
N TYR A 240 -0.95 8.86 -6.83
CA TYR A 240 -0.21 8.32 -7.96
C TYR A 240 1.17 8.97 -8.07
N ARG A 241 2.19 8.20 -8.42
CA ARG A 241 3.55 8.64 -8.71
C ARG A 241 4.06 7.94 -9.95
N LYS A 242 4.97 8.59 -10.68
CA LYS A 242 5.65 8.06 -11.85
C LYS A 242 7.01 7.48 -11.42
N ASP A 243 7.42 6.33 -11.96
CA ASP A 243 8.67 5.65 -11.59
C ASP A 243 9.63 5.61 -12.81
N TYR A 244 10.85 6.20 -12.74
CA TYR A 244 11.78 6.21 -13.89
C TYR A 244 13.28 6.43 -13.66
N PHE A 245 14.09 5.84 -14.57
CA PHE A 245 15.40 6.35 -15.03
C PHE A 245 15.86 5.73 -16.36
N PHE A 246 16.70 6.44 -17.14
CA PHE A 246 17.38 5.97 -18.37
C PHE A 246 18.76 5.36 -18.07
N PRO A 247 19.23 4.30 -18.75
CA PRO A 247 20.64 3.90 -18.69
C PRO A 247 21.61 5.04 -19.00
N ASN A 248 22.79 5.04 -18.37
CA ASN A 248 23.78 6.14 -18.47
C ASN A 248 24.25 6.45 -19.90
N ASP A 249 24.25 5.45 -20.79
CA ASP A 249 24.63 5.58 -22.20
C ASP A 249 23.56 6.27 -23.06
N VAL A 250 22.35 6.49 -22.51
CA VAL A 250 21.23 7.22 -23.12
C VAL A 250 20.60 8.26 -22.19
N TYR A 251 21.28 8.62 -21.09
CA TYR A 251 20.80 9.62 -20.14
C TYR A 251 20.90 11.03 -20.75
N ASP A 252 19.74 11.67 -20.88
CA ASP A 252 19.59 13.07 -21.28
C ASP A 252 19.41 13.95 -20.04
N GLU A 253 20.32 14.91 -19.84
CA GLU A 253 20.30 15.84 -18.72
C GLU A 253 19.04 16.74 -18.67
N ASP A 254 18.30 16.86 -19.76
CA ASP A 254 17.13 17.74 -19.86
C ASP A 254 15.76 17.03 -19.69
N THR A 255 15.72 15.69 -19.57
CA THR A 255 14.47 14.90 -19.52
C THR A 255 14.25 14.17 -18.16
N PRO A 256 13.39 14.68 -17.24
CA PRO A 256 13.37 14.21 -15.84
C PRO A 256 12.42 13.04 -15.49
N GLU A 257 11.38 12.73 -16.30
CA GLU A 257 10.22 11.90 -15.89
C GLU A 257 9.80 10.85 -16.96
N PRO A 258 9.14 9.73 -16.59
CA PRO A 258 8.70 8.70 -17.54
C PRO A 258 7.46 9.11 -18.33
N LEU A 259 7.34 8.56 -19.53
CA LEU A 259 6.15 8.70 -20.35
C LEU A 259 4.94 7.88 -19.85
N THR A 260 5.15 6.69 -19.27
CA THR A 260 4.05 5.76 -18.96
C THR A 260 4.23 4.96 -17.66
N GLY A 261 3.15 4.84 -16.88
CA GLY A 261 3.04 3.96 -15.72
C GLY A 261 3.69 4.51 -14.45
N GLY A 262 3.46 3.78 -13.36
CA GLY A 262 4.02 4.12 -12.06
C GLY A 262 3.33 3.43 -10.87
N ARG A 263 3.53 4.03 -9.70
CA ARG A 263 3.14 3.52 -8.38
C ARG A 263 1.89 4.22 -7.85
N ILE A 264 0.99 3.45 -7.23
CA ILE A 264 -0.12 3.99 -6.47
C ILE A 264 0.03 3.55 -5.01
N GLN A 265 -0.10 4.51 -4.10
CA GLN A 265 -0.23 4.29 -2.66
C GLN A 265 -1.67 4.58 -2.23
N ILE A 266 -2.31 3.66 -1.51
CA ILE A 266 -3.71 3.78 -1.06
C ILE A 266 -3.76 3.59 0.46
N ALA A 267 -4.43 4.52 1.14
CA ALA A 267 -4.79 4.40 2.55
C ALA A 267 -6.32 4.38 2.67
N ALA A 268 -6.86 3.41 3.40
CA ALA A 268 -8.27 3.28 3.69
C ALA A 268 -8.50 2.90 5.16
N ILE A 269 -9.73 2.99 5.64
CA ILE A 269 -10.15 2.41 6.92
C ILE A 269 -10.92 1.13 6.62
N ALA A 270 -10.63 0.06 7.38
CA ALA A 270 -11.30 -1.21 7.16
C ALA A 270 -12.75 -1.19 7.67
N GLN A 271 -13.71 -1.63 6.84
CA GLN A 271 -15.12 -1.79 7.23
C GLN A 271 -15.35 -3.12 7.95
N VAL A 272 -14.61 -4.15 7.54
CA VAL A 272 -14.78 -5.52 8.02
C VAL A 272 -13.49 -5.99 8.68
N SER A 273 -13.62 -6.56 9.88
CA SER A 273 -12.53 -7.26 10.55
C SER A 273 -12.36 -8.66 9.95
N GLY A 274 -11.15 -9.04 9.55
CA GLY A 274 -10.91 -10.38 9.02
C GLY A 274 -9.49 -10.57 8.46
N LYS A 275 -9.08 -11.83 8.29
CA LYS A 275 -7.85 -12.13 7.56
C LYS A 275 -8.05 -11.79 6.08
N VAL A 276 -7.22 -10.90 5.54
CA VAL A 276 -7.20 -10.55 4.12
C VAL A 276 -6.86 -11.79 3.31
N ASN A 277 -7.73 -12.17 2.37
CA ASN A 277 -7.49 -13.28 1.45
C ASN A 277 -7.16 -12.74 0.05
N ASN A 278 -7.80 -11.66 -0.40
CA ASN A 278 -7.65 -11.14 -1.75
C ASN A 278 -7.50 -9.62 -1.82
N VAL A 279 -6.98 -9.15 -2.96
CA VAL A 279 -7.00 -7.74 -3.35
C VAL A 279 -7.31 -7.69 -4.85
N LEU A 280 -8.35 -6.95 -5.22
CA LEU A 280 -8.71 -6.70 -6.61
C LEU A 280 -8.49 -5.21 -6.91
N ILE A 281 -7.91 -4.94 -8.07
CA ILE A 281 -7.73 -3.58 -8.61
C ILE A 281 -8.33 -3.60 -10.02
N GLU A 282 -9.33 -2.76 -10.29
CA GLU A 282 -10.13 -2.83 -11.54
C GLU A 282 -10.75 -4.23 -11.78
N GLY A 283 -11.18 -4.90 -10.71
CA GLY A 283 -11.67 -6.27 -10.74
C GLY A 283 -10.60 -7.34 -11.05
N ILE A 284 -9.33 -6.93 -11.18
CA ILE A 284 -8.21 -7.85 -11.45
C ILE A 284 -7.58 -8.28 -10.12
N ASP A 285 -7.68 -9.57 -9.84
CA ASP A 285 -7.07 -10.23 -8.69
C ASP A 285 -5.54 -10.13 -8.72
N ARG A 286 -4.92 -9.66 -7.62
CA ARG A 286 -3.45 -9.54 -7.49
C ARG A 286 -2.69 -10.82 -7.85
N ARG A 287 -3.28 -12.01 -7.66
CA ARG A 287 -2.65 -13.32 -7.93
C ARG A 287 -2.37 -13.54 -9.41
N VAL A 288 -2.95 -12.73 -10.31
CA VAL A 288 -2.61 -12.73 -11.74
C VAL A 288 -1.10 -12.56 -11.97
N MET A 289 -0.39 -11.83 -11.09
CA MET A 289 1.05 -11.61 -11.20
C MET A 289 1.91 -12.87 -11.04
N PHE A 290 1.34 -13.96 -10.54
CA PHE A 290 2.00 -15.26 -10.43
C PHE A 290 1.58 -16.27 -11.51
N GLN A 291 0.70 -15.88 -12.44
CA GLN A 291 0.21 -16.77 -13.50
C GLN A 291 1.19 -16.80 -14.68
N LYS A 292 1.39 -18.00 -15.25
CA LYS A 292 2.24 -18.20 -16.42
C LYS A 292 1.51 -17.78 -17.69
N ASN A 293 1.75 -16.55 -18.16
CA ASN A 293 1.26 -16.10 -19.47
C ASN A 293 2.26 -15.14 -20.16
N PRO A 294 3.16 -15.64 -21.04
CA PRO A 294 4.10 -14.79 -21.77
C PRO A 294 3.42 -13.99 -22.90
N ASP A 295 2.27 -14.41 -23.41
CA ASP A 295 1.55 -13.75 -24.51
C ASP A 295 0.67 -12.57 -24.00
N ASN A 296 0.32 -12.58 -22.72
CA ASN A 296 -0.39 -11.50 -22.04
C ASN A 296 0.22 -11.31 -20.63
N PRO A 297 1.30 -10.53 -20.50
CA PRO A 297 2.01 -10.35 -19.23
C PRO A 297 1.12 -9.69 -18.18
N SER A 298 1.43 -9.95 -16.90
CA SER A 298 0.69 -9.38 -15.76
C SER A 298 0.49 -7.86 -15.90
N PRO A 299 -0.71 -7.33 -15.61
CA PRO A 299 -0.94 -5.89 -15.54
C PRO A 299 -0.24 -5.23 -14.34
N PHE A 300 0.27 -6.00 -13.38
CA PHE A 300 0.98 -5.54 -12.19
C PHE A 300 2.35 -6.18 -12.07
N GLU A 301 3.36 -5.42 -11.69
CA GLU A 301 4.67 -5.96 -11.30
C GLU A 301 4.67 -6.46 -9.83
N TRP A 302 3.89 -5.81 -8.96
CA TRP A 302 3.71 -6.17 -7.55
C TRP A 302 2.44 -5.50 -6.96
N VAL A 303 1.86 -6.13 -5.93
CA VAL A 303 0.68 -5.63 -5.18
C VAL A 303 0.78 -6.06 -3.72
N HIS A 304 0.78 -5.11 -2.77
CA HIS A 304 0.80 -5.35 -1.32
C HIS A 304 -0.45 -4.84 -0.63
N VAL A 305 -0.72 -5.43 0.54
CA VAL A 305 -1.77 -5.02 1.47
C VAL A 305 -1.29 -5.26 2.89
N TRP A 306 -1.58 -4.35 3.81
CA TRP A 306 -1.28 -4.50 5.24
C TRP A 306 -2.26 -3.66 6.08
N PRO A 307 -2.66 -4.11 7.29
CA PRO A 307 -2.32 -5.39 7.91
C PRO A 307 -2.96 -6.60 7.22
N GLN A 308 -2.36 -7.78 7.38
CA GLN A 308 -2.92 -9.05 6.85
C GLN A 308 -4.16 -9.54 7.63
N LYS A 309 -4.43 -8.93 8.78
CA LYS A 309 -5.70 -9.03 9.50
C LYS A 309 -6.26 -7.62 9.58
N ALA A 310 -7.24 -7.31 8.73
CA ALA A 310 -8.00 -6.09 8.84
C ALA A 310 -8.78 -6.10 10.17
N LYS A 311 -8.95 -4.92 10.77
CA LYS A 311 -9.81 -4.71 11.94
C LYS A 311 -10.66 -3.48 11.68
N VAL A 312 -11.96 -3.59 11.93
CA VAL A 312 -12.92 -2.51 11.66
C VAL A 312 -12.53 -1.23 12.36
N GLY A 313 -12.58 -0.11 11.63
CA GLY A 313 -12.19 1.21 12.12
C GLY A 313 -10.67 1.46 12.17
N GLU A 314 -9.82 0.47 11.88
CA GLU A 314 -8.37 0.64 11.81
C GLU A 314 -7.88 0.85 10.36
N PRO A 315 -6.72 1.52 10.17
CA PRO A 315 -6.14 1.69 8.85
C PRO A 315 -5.75 0.37 8.18
N ILE A 316 -6.05 0.32 6.89
CA ILE A 316 -5.54 -0.67 5.96
C ILE A 316 -5.00 0.05 4.73
N TRP A 317 -3.85 -0.38 4.23
CA TRP A 317 -3.26 0.21 3.04
C TRP A 317 -3.02 -0.83 1.96
N VAL A 318 -3.10 -0.38 0.71
CA VAL A 318 -2.83 -1.16 -0.49
C VAL A 318 -1.92 -0.36 -1.40
N ASN A 319 -0.83 -0.97 -1.82
CA ASN A 319 0.18 -0.32 -2.64
C ASN A 319 0.52 -1.22 -3.83
N PHE A 320 0.63 -0.66 -5.03
CA PHE A 320 0.98 -1.43 -6.23
C PHE A 320 1.71 -0.59 -7.28
N HIS A 321 2.28 -1.27 -8.28
CA HIS A 321 2.84 -0.65 -9.48
C HIS A 321 2.31 -1.32 -10.75
N SER A 322 2.25 -0.53 -11.81
CA SER A 322 1.88 -1.00 -13.14
C SER A 322 2.46 -0.11 -14.24
N ARG A 323 3.12 -0.70 -15.24
CA ARG A 323 3.55 -0.02 -16.47
C ARG A 323 2.44 0.29 -17.49
N GLN A 324 1.17 -0.01 -17.18
CA GLN A 324 0.09 0.25 -18.14
C GLN A 324 -0.14 1.76 -18.31
N ALA A 325 0.00 2.28 -19.53
CA ALA A 325 -0.21 3.70 -19.87
C ALA A 325 -1.61 4.25 -19.53
N LYS A 326 -2.56 3.39 -19.12
CA LYS A 326 -3.86 3.82 -18.59
C LYS A 326 -3.69 4.65 -17.30
N TRP A 327 -2.71 4.34 -16.45
CA TRP A 327 -2.53 5.02 -15.15
C TRP A 327 -2.15 6.50 -15.29
N ASP A 328 -1.61 6.91 -16.44
CA ASP A 328 -1.32 8.31 -16.75
C ASP A 328 -2.54 9.10 -17.26
N THR A 329 -3.68 8.45 -17.47
CA THR A 329 -4.84 9.04 -18.18
C THR A 329 -6.20 8.80 -17.50
N ILE A 330 -6.36 7.73 -16.71
CA ILE A 330 -7.59 7.52 -15.92
C ILE A 330 -7.61 8.45 -14.70
N ALA A 331 -8.78 9.00 -14.37
CA ALA A 331 -8.93 9.89 -13.21
C ALA A 331 -9.08 9.13 -11.88
N GLN A 332 -9.64 7.91 -11.93
CA GLN A 332 -9.89 7.04 -10.79
C GLN A 332 -9.84 5.57 -11.22
N ALA A 333 -9.65 4.67 -10.28
CA ALA A 333 -9.76 3.22 -10.45
C ALA A 333 -10.44 2.59 -9.22
N SER A 334 -10.98 1.38 -9.38
CA SER A 334 -11.65 0.62 -8.32
C SER A 334 -10.67 -0.27 -7.53
N ILE A 335 -10.96 -0.45 -6.25
CA ILE A 335 -10.23 -1.33 -5.33
C ILE A 335 -11.21 -2.14 -4.47
N GLN A 336 -10.89 -3.42 -4.28
CA GLN A 336 -11.51 -4.26 -3.27
C GLN A 336 -10.44 -4.99 -2.45
N VAL A 337 -10.59 -4.99 -1.13
CA VAL A 337 -9.80 -5.82 -0.22
C VAL A 337 -10.74 -6.83 0.44
N GLU A 338 -10.69 -8.06 -0.06
CA GLU A 338 -11.53 -9.15 0.46
C GLU A 338 -10.89 -9.74 1.72
N THR A 339 -11.72 -10.00 2.73
CA THR A 339 -11.36 -10.80 3.90
C THR A 339 -12.21 -12.08 3.94
N ARG A 340 -11.95 -12.97 4.90
CA ARG A 340 -12.82 -14.11 5.18
C ARG A 340 -14.24 -13.73 5.62
N ASN A 341 -14.45 -12.51 6.10
CA ASN A 341 -15.69 -12.09 6.76
C ASN A 341 -16.45 -11.01 5.96
N GLY A 342 -16.06 -10.76 4.70
CA GLY A 342 -16.57 -9.66 3.88
C GLY A 342 -15.49 -8.70 3.38
N LEU A 343 -15.89 -7.60 2.75
CA LEU A 343 -15.00 -6.60 2.15
C LEU A 343 -14.47 -5.64 3.23
N ALA A 344 -13.16 -5.65 3.48
CA ALA A 344 -12.53 -4.65 4.34
C ALA A 344 -12.47 -3.28 3.65
N VAL A 345 -12.32 -3.25 2.33
CA VAL A 345 -12.37 -2.04 1.51
C VAL A 345 -13.14 -2.38 0.23
N ASP A 346 -14.05 -1.51 -0.18
CA ASP A 346 -14.69 -1.51 -1.49
C ASP A 346 -14.88 -0.06 -1.94
N GLY A 347 -14.63 0.26 -3.20
CA GLY A 347 -14.82 1.60 -3.74
C GLY A 347 -13.78 2.01 -4.78
N PHE A 348 -13.53 3.32 -4.85
CA PHE A 348 -12.69 3.94 -5.87
C PHE A 348 -11.64 4.86 -5.27
N PHE A 349 -10.43 4.86 -5.84
CA PHE A 349 -9.34 5.75 -5.50
C PHE A 349 -8.97 6.67 -6.68
N PRO A 350 -8.54 7.92 -6.41
CA PRO A 350 -8.05 8.82 -7.45
C PRO A 350 -6.68 8.38 -7.99
N VAL A 351 -6.45 8.56 -9.29
CA VAL A 351 -5.17 8.30 -9.95
C VAL A 351 -4.60 9.64 -10.42
N VAL A 352 -4.09 10.43 -9.47
CA VAL A 352 -3.60 11.79 -9.72
C VAL A 352 -2.32 12.04 -8.90
N GLN A 353 -1.37 12.75 -9.49
CA GLN A 353 -0.17 13.23 -8.78
C GLN A 353 -0.52 14.42 -7.89
N THR A 354 0.01 14.43 -6.66
CA THR A 354 -0.14 15.55 -5.72
C THR A 354 0.97 16.59 -5.92
N PRO A 355 0.70 17.91 -5.82
CA PRO A 355 1.72 18.95 -5.82
C PRO A 355 2.49 19.05 -4.48
N ALA A 356 2.05 18.33 -3.44
CA ALA A 356 2.64 18.38 -2.10
C ALA A 356 3.00 16.97 -1.56
N PRO A 357 3.84 16.17 -2.25
CA PRO A 357 4.14 14.80 -1.86
C PRO A 357 4.71 14.66 -0.45
N LEU A 358 4.29 13.59 0.22
CA LEU A 358 4.97 13.06 1.41
C LEU A 358 6.31 12.48 1.00
N SER A 359 7.36 12.92 1.70
CA SER A 359 8.75 12.70 1.34
C SER A 359 9.56 11.92 2.38
N TYR A 360 9.11 11.92 3.63
CA TYR A 360 9.65 11.10 4.71
C TYR A 360 8.58 10.97 5.81
N VAL A 361 8.37 9.77 6.33
CA VAL A 361 7.59 9.52 7.55
C VAL A 361 8.32 8.50 8.41
N THR A 362 8.50 8.81 9.69
CA THR A 362 9.07 7.90 10.72
C THR A 362 8.43 8.18 12.08
N THR A 363 8.88 7.50 13.13
CA THR A 363 8.59 7.83 14.53
C THR A 363 9.79 8.49 15.23
N THR A 364 9.56 9.10 16.39
CA THR A 364 10.63 9.36 17.38
C THR A 364 11.13 8.05 18.03
N ASP A 365 12.32 8.06 18.64
CA ASP A 365 12.94 6.92 19.33
C ASP A 365 12.04 6.29 20.41
N ASP A 366 11.21 7.11 21.06
CA ASP A 366 10.24 6.72 22.08
C ASP A 366 8.90 6.20 21.51
N TYR A 367 8.80 6.11 20.18
CA TYR A 367 7.62 5.75 19.39
C TYR A 367 6.36 6.57 19.71
N SER A 368 6.48 7.71 20.41
CA SER A 368 5.32 8.49 20.88
C SER A 368 4.81 9.54 19.88
N ARG A 369 5.56 9.79 18.80
CA ARG A 369 5.22 10.80 17.78
C ARG A 369 5.58 10.30 16.38
N LEU A 370 4.79 10.73 15.39
CA LEU A 370 5.14 10.61 13.97
C LEU A 370 5.86 11.88 13.50
N LEU A 371 6.99 11.71 12.83
CA LEU A 371 7.67 12.75 12.07
C LEU A 371 7.20 12.68 10.62
N ILE A 372 6.64 13.77 10.08
CA ILE A 372 6.01 13.83 8.76
C ILE A 372 6.63 14.96 7.94
N HIS A 373 7.36 14.63 6.88
CA HIS A 373 7.98 15.59 5.98
C HIS A 373 7.19 15.74 4.68
N VAL A 374 6.69 16.96 4.43
CA VAL A 374 5.92 17.30 3.22
C VAL A 374 6.72 18.28 2.39
N GLN A 375 6.80 18.06 1.07
CA GLN A 375 7.43 18.99 0.14
C GLN A 375 6.37 19.53 -0.83
N ASN A 376 6.10 20.84 -0.82
CA ASN A 376 5.33 21.49 -1.86
C ASN A 376 6.25 21.81 -3.05
N THR A 377 6.10 21.06 -4.13
CA THR A 377 6.88 21.21 -5.36
C THR A 377 6.24 22.17 -6.36
N ASP A 378 5.07 22.73 -6.06
CA ASP A 378 4.40 23.69 -6.92
C ASP A 378 4.84 25.15 -6.64
N THR A 379 4.75 25.95 -7.69
CA THR A 379 4.86 27.40 -7.72
C THR A 379 3.76 28.11 -6.92
N THR A 380 2.65 27.44 -6.60
CA THR A 380 1.57 27.97 -5.75
C THR A 380 1.61 27.41 -4.32
N PRO A 381 1.28 28.21 -3.29
CA PRO A 381 1.16 27.70 -1.93
C PRO A 381 -0.05 26.78 -1.76
N GLN A 382 0.16 25.62 -1.14
CA GLN A 382 -0.92 24.70 -0.78
C GLN A 382 -1.48 25.03 0.62
N HIS A 383 -2.77 24.73 0.81
CA HIS A 383 -3.50 24.98 2.05
C HIS A 383 -4.08 23.68 2.58
N VAL A 384 -3.51 23.19 3.68
CA VAL A 384 -3.88 21.92 4.33
C VAL A 384 -5.21 22.10 5.04
N GLN A 385 -6.24 21.38 4.59
CA GLN A 385 -7.53 21.33 5.27
C GLN A 385 -7.54 20.27 6.37
N HIS A 386 -6.99 19.10 6.06
CA HIS A 386 -6.99 17.95 6.94
C HIS A 386 -5.61 17.29 6.97
N LEU A 387 -5.27 16.74 8.12
CA LEU A 387 -4.15 15.83 8.29
C LEU A 387 -4.72 14.63 9.03
N TRP A 388 -4.75 13.48 8.37
CA TRP A 388 -5.10 12.23 9.01
C TRP A 388 -3.83 11.45 9.36
N VAL A 389 -3.75 10.99 10.60
CA VAL A 389 -2.72 10.05 11.06
C VAL A 389 -3.44 8.84 11.64
N ASN A 390 -3.13 7.66 11.11
CA ASN A 390 -3.74 6.39 11.50
C ASN A 390 -5.29 6.42 11.48
N GLY A 391 -5.86 7.17 10.52
CA GLY A 391 -7.30 7.36 10.35
C GLY A 391 -7.91 8.52 11.15
N GLU A 392 -7.25 8.99 12.20
CA GLU A 392 -7.74 10.10 13.02
C GLU A 392 -7.38 11.45 12.40
N ASN A 393 -8.36 12.36 12.28
CA ASN A 393 -8.11 13.74 11.84
C ASN A 393 -7.45 14.54 12.96
N VAL A 394 -6.12 14.63 12.96
CA VAL A 394 -5.38 15.31 14.02
C VAL A 394 -5.59 16.83 14.04
N LEU A 395 -6.30 17.42 13.06
CA LEU A 395 -6.63 18.86 13.02
C LEU A 395 -8.04 19.20 13.51
N ALA A 396 -8.87 18.21 13.86
CA ALA A 396 -10.26 18.42 14.26
C ALA A 396 -10.43 19.08 15.65
N GLY A 397 -9.38 19.09 16.49
CA GLY A 397 -9.42 19.62 17.86
C GLY A 397 -8.79 21.01 18.05
N ASP A 398 -9.30 21.80 19.00
CA ASP A 398 -8.78 23.16 19.28
C ASP A 398 -7.29 23.21 19.68
N ALA A 399 -6.76 22.15 20.30
CA ALA A 399 -5.34 22.06 20.67
C ALA A 399 -4.40 21.89 19.46
N ALA A 400 -4.89 21.30 18.36
CA ALA A 400 -4.11 20.98 17.17
C ALA A 400 -3.66 22.21 16.36
N LYS A 401 -4.40 23.31 16.48
CA LYS A 401 -4.15 24.60 15.82
C LYS A 401 -2.78 25.21 16.18
N THR A 402 -2.10 24.67 17.20
CA THR A 402 -0.78 25.11 17.66
C THR A 402 0.38 24.30 17.04
N LEU A 403 0.13 23.07 16.57
CA LEU A 403 1.13 22.19 15.96
C LEU A 403 1.39 22.56 14.49
N LEU A 404 0.35 22.94 13.75
CA LEU A 404 0.45 23.41 12.36
C LEU A 404 0.31 24.93 12.26
N LEU A 405 1.39 25.67 12.47
CA LEU A 405 1.42 27.13 12.28
C LEU A 405 0.94 27.51 10.85
N ASN A 406 -0.28 28.04 10.78
CA ASN A 406 -0.99 28.59 9.61
C ASN A 406 -1.51 27.64 8.52
N HIS A 407 -1.47 26.31 8.68
CA HIS A 407 -2.04 25.34 7.71
C HIS A 407 -1.58 25.56 6.24
N LYS A 408 -0.43 26.20 6.04
CA LYS A 408 0.02 26.68 4.72
C LYS A 408 1.38 26.09 4.41
N LEU A 409 1.48 25.45 3.26
CA LEU A 409 2.73 25.00 2.65
C LEU A 409 3.12 26.05 1.61
N PRO A 410 4.11 26.93 1.85
CA PRO A 410 4.58 27.88 0.85
C PRO A 410 4.97 27.19 -0.47
N SER A 411 4.96 27.92 -1.57
CA SER A 411 5.45 27.40 -2.85
C SER A 411 6.94 27.05 -2.78
N ASN A 412 7.35 25.98 -3.47
CA ASN A 412 8.73 25.48 -3.48
C ASN A 412 9.34 25.37 -2.08
N SER A 413 8.62 24.78 -1.13
CA SER A 413 9.05 24.67 0.27
C SER A 413 8.85 23.27 0.83
N HIS A 414 9.45 23.03 1.99
CA HIS A 414 9.21 21.83 2.78
C HIS A 414 8.79 22.17 4.20
N VAL A 415 8.24 21.20 4.90
CA VAL A 415 7.98 21.27 6.34
C VAL A 415 8.13 19.89 6.96
N LEU A 416 8.69 19.85 8.17
CA LEU A 416 8.68 18.68 9.04
C LEU A 416 7.67 18.95 10.16
N TRP A 417 6.66 18.10 10.29
CA TRP A 417 5.72 18.11 11.39
C TRP A 417 6.03 16.97 12.35
N GLU A 418 5.91 17.24 13.64
CA GLU A 418 6.07 16.26 14.72
C GLU A 418 4.68 16.10 15.38
N ILE A 419 3.98 15.02 15.06
CA ILE A 419 2.61 14.78 15.46
C ILE A 419 2.57 13.78 16.61
N PRO A 420 2.10 14.16 17.82
CA PRO A 420 1.97 13.22 18.92
C PRO A 420 0.90 12.16 18.64
N LEU A 421 1.21 10.90 18.95
CA LEU A 421 0.25 9.80 18.90
C LEU A 421 -0.55 9.71 20.21
N ALA A 422 -1.82 9.30 20.12
CA ALA A 422 -2.67 9.09 21.28
C ALA A 422 -2.16 7.96 22.20
N THR A 423 -1.51 6.96 21.61
CA THR A 423 -0.75 5.89 22.29
C THR A 423 0.57 5.73 21.54
N PRO A 424 1.73 5.64 22.23
CA PRO A 424 2.98 5.29 21.57
C PRO A 424 2.85 3.98 20.80
N THR A 425 3.36 3.97 19.57
CA THR A 425 3.28 2.82 18.69
C THR A 425 4.45 1.86 18.95
N SER A 426 4.62 0.80 18.16
CA SER A 426 5.71 -0.16 18.34
C SER A 426 6.18 -0.72 16.99
N PRO A 427 7.46 -1.12 16.85
CA PRO A 427 7.97 -1.81 15.67
C PRO A 427 7.03 -2.90 15.14
N GLY A 428 6.69 -2.79 13.86
CA GLY A 428 5.77 -3.66 13.14
C GLY A 428 4.31 -3.22 13.08
N GLU A 429 3.89 -2.26 13.90
CA GLU A 429 2.57 -1.66 13.77
C GLU A 429 2.44 -0.84 12.49
N ALA A 430 1.25 -0.81 11.90
CA ALA A 430 0.98 -0.03 10.69
C ALA A 430 0.82 1.46 11.03
N TRP A 431 1.28 2.33 10.13
CA TRP A 431 0.91 3.74 10.15
C TRP A 431 0.38 4.20 8.78
N THR A 432 -0.49 5.19 8.81
CA THR A 432 -0.97 5.90 7.62
C THR A 432 -0.95 7.40 7.86
N VAL A 433 -0.59 8.15 6.82
CA VAL A 433 -0.62 9.61 6.78
C VAL A 433 -1.33 10.05 5.52
N VAL A 434 -2.28 10.97 5.67
CA VAL A 434 -2.92 11.65 4.53
C VAL A 434 -2.91 13.15 4.78
N VAL A 435 -2.21 13.89 3.92
CA VAL A 435 -2.18 15.35 3.90
C VAL A 435 -3.13 15.83 2.82
N ASP A 436 -4.18 16.53 3.19
CA ASP A 436 -5.24 16.91 2.26
C ASP A 436 -5.37 18.42 2.13
N CYS A 437 -5.46 18.88 0.88
CA CYS A 437 -5.24 20.27 0.51
C CYS A 437 -6.42 20.81 -0.30
N LYS A 438 -6.87 22.01 0.03
CA LYS A 438 -8.18 22.54 -0.41
C LYS A 438 -8.51 22.41 -1.90
N ASN A 439 -7.52 22.54 -2.77
CA ASN A 439 -7.69 22.48 -4.22
C ASN A 439 -6.66 21.54 -4.89
N ALA A 440 -6.13 20.55 -4.17
CA ALA A 440 -5.07 19.68 -4.65
C ALA A 440 -5.26 18.22 -4.19
N PRO A 441 -4.89 17.22 -5.01
CA PRO A 441 -4.96 15.82 -4.61
C PRO A 441 -4.20 15.55 -3.32
N SER A 442 -4.79 14.78 -2.42
CA SER A 442 -4.20 14.45 -1.12
C SER A 442 -2.89 13.68 -1.29
N ALA A 443 -1.91 13.96 -0.45
CA ALA A 443 -0.65 13.23 -0.37
C ALA A 443 -0.77 12.09 0.65
N VAL A 444 -0.59 10.86 0.18
CA VAL A 444 -0.79 9.62 0.95
C VAL A 444 0.54 8.94 1.20
N GLY A 445 0.70 8.43 2.42
CA GLY A 445 1.88 7.72 2.87
C GLY A 445 1.49 6.60 3.81
N THR A 446 2.05 5.42 3.59
CA THR A 446 1.67 4.20 4.30
C THR A 446 2.90 3.33 4.53
N GLY A 447 2.94 2.61 5.66
CA GLY A 447 4.03 1.70 6.00
C GLY A 447 3.86 1.06 7.37
N ARG A 448 4.94 0.48 7.88
CA ARG A 448 5.10 0.03 9.27
C ARG A 448 6.10 0.89 10.05
N VAL A 449 5.90 0.94 11.36
CA VAL A 449 6.91 1.40 12.32
C VAL A 449 8.05 0.40 12.32
N ILE A 450 9.29 0.87 12.39
CA ILE A 450 10.47 0.02 12.51
C ILE A 450 11.47 0.69 13.47
N PRO A 451 12.49 -0.04 13.97
CA PRO A 451 13.62 0.57 14.63
C PRO A 451 14.36 1.54 13.69
N GLU A 452 14.78 2.71 14.19
CA GLU A 452 15.68 3.59 13.44
C GLU A 452 17.11 3.04 13.50
N THR A 453 17.37 2.03 12.68
CA THR A 453 18.69 1.44 12.50
C THR A 453 19.25 1.88 11.16
N PHE A 454 20.47 2.43 11.14
CA PHE A 454 21.18 2.73 9.90
C PHE A 454 22.26 1.66 9.65
N PRO A 455 21.93 0.50 9.02
CA PRO A 455 22.94 -0.47 8.62
C PRO A 455 24.01 0.18 7.76
N VAL A 456 25.22 0.25 8.31
CA VAL A 456 26.43 0.67 7.63
C VAL A 456 27.29 -0.58 7.41
N MET A 457 27.22 -1.11 6.21
CA MET A 457 27.61 -2.49 5.90
C MET A 457 28.72 -2.55 4.85
N ALA A 458 29.46 -3.67 4.83
CA ALA A 458 30.35 -4.06 3.75
C ALA A 458 29.92 -5.42 3.17
N TRP A 459 29.59 -5.49 1.87
CA TRP A 459 29.35 -6.76 1.16
C TRP A 459 30.70 -7.43 0.85
N ASN A 460 30.85 -8.71 1.18
CA ASN A 460 32.06 -9.48 0.90
C ASN A 460 31.81 -10.58 -0.15
N ASN A 461 32.72 -10.72 -1.12
CA ASN A 461 32.56 -11.60 -2.28
C ASN A 461 33.87 -12.36 -2.61
N THR A 462 34.52 -12.99 -1.63
CA THR A 462 35.84 -13.62 -1.82
C THR A 462 35.97 -14.99 -1.15
N SER A 463 37.04 -15.71 -1.51
CA SER A 463 37.40 -17.05 -0.99
C SER A 463 38.21 -17.04 0.30
N GLU A 464 38.48 -15.85 0.85
CA GLU A 464 38.75 -15.71 2.28
C GLU A 464 37.53 -16.25 3.07
N ARG A 465 37.62 -16.42 4.40
CA ARG A 465 36.46 -16.80 5.25
C ARG A 465 36.04 -15.57 6.03
N PRO A 466 35.35 -14.59 5.42
CA PRO A 466 35.63 -13.22 5.75
C PRO A 466 34.36 -12.57 6.24
N PHE A 467 34.19 -12.63 7.57
CA PHE A 467 33.05 -12.12 8.34
C PHE A 467 31.76 -12.95 8.27
N PRO A 468 31.06 -12.99 9.42
CA PRO A 468 31.49 -13.66 10.64
C PRO A 468 31.21 -15.17 10.58
N ALA A 469 30.91 -15.70 9.38
CA ALA A 469 30.54 -17.09 9.13
C ALA A 469 31.68 -18.11 9.31
N GLY A 470 32.43 -18.00 10.41
CA GLY A 470 33.45 -18.97 10.84
C GLY A 470 34.75 -18.40 11.45
N GLU A 471 34.85 -17.10 11.78
CA GLU A 471 36.09 -16.51 12.32
C GLU A 471 35.84 -15.25 13.18
N LEU A 472 36.17 -15.33 14.48
CA LEU A 472 35.89 -14.31 15.51
C LEU A 472 36.93 -13.17 15.55
N ASP A 473 38.21 -13.44 15.25
CA ASP A 473 39.26 -12.42 15.30
C ASP A 473 39.06 -11.38 14.19
N ASN A 474 38.55 -11.81 13.03
CA ASN A 474 38.09 -10.95 11.97
C ASN A 474 36.90 -10.11 12.45
N TYR A 475 35.83 -10.72 12.98
CA TYR A 475 34.70 -10.01 13.60
C TYR A 475 35.16 -8.84 14.49
N LEU A 476 36.12 -9.10 15.40
CA LEU A 476 36.66 -8.08 16.31
C LEU A 476 37.47 -6.97 15.61
N LYS A 477 38.17 -7.24 14.49
CA LYS A 477 38.95 -6.24 13.74
C LYS A 477 38.07 -5.17 13.07
N ILE A 478 36.95 -5.55 12.43
CA ILE A 478 36.02 -4.58 11.81
C ILE A 478 35.27 -3.78 12.88
N ARG A 479 34.91 -4.40 14.02
CA ARG A 479 34.39 -3.66 15.18
C ARG A 479 35.41 -2.63 15.69
N ALA A 480 36.69 -3.01 15.80
CA ALA A 480 37.77 -2.08 16.17
C ALA A 480 38.01 -0.97 15.13
N ALA A 481 37.69 -1.20 13.85
CA ALA A 481 37.70 -0.19 12.79
C ALA A 481 36.48 0.76 12.81
N GLY A 482 35.44 0.44 13.60
CA GLY A 482 34.25 1.26 13.80
C GLY A 482 33.02 0.88 12.98
N ILE A 483 33.02 -0.29 12.32
CA ILE A 483 31.84 -0.84 11.63
C ILE A 483 31.09 -1.76 12.61
N ASP A 484 29.79 -1.56 12.76
CA ASP A 484 28.90 -2.22 13.74
C ASP A 484 27.76 -3.02 13.10
N THR A 485 27.69 -3.03 11.77
CA THR A 485 26.74 -3.85 11.01
C THR A 485 27.48 -4.72 10.00
N ILE A 486 27.06 -5.98 9.92
CA ILE A 486 27.61 -6.99 8.99
C ILE A 486 26.57 -7.42 7.97
N PHE A 487 27.04 -7.89 6.82
CA PHE A 487 26.26 -8.68 5.90
C PHE A 487 26.40 -10.17 6.19
N VAL A 488 25.30 -10.90 6.06
CA VAL A 488 25.26 -12.36 6.17
C VAL A 488 24.55 -12.93 4.93
N ASN A 489 25.33 -13.39 3.93
CA ASN A 489 24.79 -14.04 2.72
C ASN A 489 25.06 -15.56 2.75
N SER A 490 24.08 -16.34 2.29
CA SER A 490 24.21 -17.76 1.97
C SER A 490 25.45 -18.13 1.13
N GLY A 491 25.88 -17.26 0.22
CA GLY A 491 27.03 -17.47 -0.66
C GLY A 491 28.38 -17.58 0.06
N THR A 492 28.52 -16.97 1.24
CA THR A 492 29.76 -16.90 2.03
C THR A 492 30.18 -18.25 2.62
N CYS A 493 29.28 -19.25 2.63
CA CYS A 493 29.43 -20.48 3.42
C CYS A 493 29.87 -21.72 2.59
N ARG A 494 30.53 -21.54 1.44
CA ARG A 494 30.94 -22.65 0.55
C ARG A 494 32.05 -23.52 1.15
N GLY A 495 31.69 -24.55 1.89
CA GLY A 495 32.65 -25.62 2.27
C GLY A 495 32.49 -26.28 3.64
N ARG A 496 31.27 -26.38 4.19
CA ARG A 496 30.95 -26.99 5.51
C ARG A 496 31.69 -26.37 6.70
N ALA A 497 31.10 -25.33 7.32
CA ALA A 497 31.13 -25.10 8.79
C ALA A 497 30.44 -23.78 9.23
N CYS A 498 29.46 -23.27 8.48
CA CYS A 498 28.60 -22.21 9.01
C CYS A 498 27.24 -22.25 8.32
N ASP A 499 26.18 -22.39 9.11
CA ASP A 499 24.84 -22.00 8.71
C ASP A 499 24.65 -20.54 9.17
N PRO A 500 24.30 -19.58 8.29
CA PRO A 500 24.06 -18.20 8.69
C PRO A 500 22.96 -18.07 9.76
N TYR A 501 22.03 -19.02 9.84
CA TYR A 501 21.00 -19.05 10.89
C TYR A 501 21.53 -19.57 12.23
N GLU A 502 22.49 -20.51 12.22
CA GLU A 502 23.22 -20.94 13.42
C GLU A 502 24.04 -19.77 13.97
N LEU A 503 24.82 -19.10 13.12
CA LEU A 503 25.60 -17.91 13.48
C LEU A 503 24.75 -16.86 14.21
N ILE A 504 23.57 -16.54 13.69
CA ILE A 504 22.69 -15.52 14.25
C ILE A 504 22.03 -15.99 15.55
N ASN A 505 21.49 -17.21 15.57
CA ASN A 505 20.79 -17.74 16.74
C ASN A 505 21.73 -18.18 17.89
N THR A 506 23.05 -18.36 17.67
CA THR A 506 23.98 -18.87 18.70
C THR A 506 25.20 -18.00 18.98
N GLU A 507 25.87 -17.43 17.97
CA GLU A 507 27.13 -16.68 18.15
C GLU A 507 26.90 -15.16 18.27
N LEU A 508 25.85 -14.63 17.63
CA LEU A 508 25.49 -13.22 17.67
C LEU A 508 24.38 -12.91 18.70
N ALA A 509 23.69 -13.92 19.21
CA ALA A 509 22.62 -13.78 20.20
C ALA A 509 23.14 -13.13 21.50
N GLY A 510 22.55 -11.99 21.88
CA GLY A 510 22.92 -11.25 23.09
C GLY A 510 24.15 -10.33 22.97
N LEU A 511 24.64 -10.04 21.76
CA LEU A 511 25.64 -8.98 21.56
C LEU A 511 24.98 -7.59 21.61
N GLU A 512 25.31 -6.81 22.63
CA GLU A 512 24.91 -5.40 22.72
C GLU A 512 25.66 -4.53 21.67
N ASP A 513 24.93 -3.55 21.10
CA ASP A 513 25.40 -2.56 20.12
C ASP A 513 25.93 -3.13 18.78
N PHE A 514 25.34 -4.23 18.27
CA PHE A 514 25.80 -4.84 17.01
C PHE A 514 24.67 -5.48 16.18
N GLY A 515 24.69 -5.27 14.85
CA GLY A 515 23.60 -5.65 13.95
C GLY A 515 23.96 -6.62 12.81
N ALA A 516 23.10 -7.59 12.55
CA ALA A 516 23.14 -8.45 11.37
C ALA A 516 22.15 -7.99 10.29
N PHE A 517 22.64 -7.74 9.08
CA PHE A 517 21.86 -7.61 7.86
C PHE A 517 21.89 -8.96 7.12
N ILE A 518 20.75 -9.61 6.98
CA ILE A 518 20.65 -10.99 6.49
C ILE A 518 20.19 -11.00 5.05
N ASN A 519 20.93 -11.63 4.14
CA ASN A 519 20.46 -11.84 2.78
C ASN A 519 19.91 -13.27 2.60
N TYR A 520 18.61 -13.31 2.32
CA TYR A 520 17.84 -14.47 1.97
C TYR A 520 17.50 -14.41 0.47
N GLU A 521 18.21 -15.20 -0.34
CA GLU A 521 17.98 -15.32 -1.80
C GLU A 521 17.20 -16.61 -2.15
N PRO A 522 15.85 -16.61 -2.08
CA PRO A 522 15.03 -17.79 -2.39
C PRO A 522 14.93 -18.10 -3.89
N PHE A 523 15.56 -17.29 -4.76
CA PHE A 523 15.57 -17.47 -6.23
C PHE A 523 16.03 -18.87 -6.68
N VAL A 524 16.80 -19.58 -5.85
CA VAL A 524 17.38 -20.89 -6.16
C VAL A 524 16.56 -22.06 -5.60
N ALA A 525 15.66 -21.86 -4.63
CA ALA A 525 15.00 -22.96 -3.91
C ALA A 525 13.58 -22.64 -3.38
N PRO A 526 12.51 -22.78 -4.20
CA PRO A 526 11.12 -22.50 -3.78
C PRO A 526 10.56 -23.37 -2.65
N ASN A 527 11.29 -24.42 -2.24
CA ASN A 527 10.94 -25.33 -1.13
C ASN A 527 11.67 -25.02 0.19
N GLN A 528 12.58 -24.04 0.23
CA GLN A 528 13.15 -23.59 1.51
C GLN A 528 12.18 -22.60 2.17
N GLY A 529 11.89 -22.83 3.45
CA GLY A 529 11.05 -21.94 4.24
C GLY A 529 11.76 -20.61 4.53
N PHE A 530 10.98 -19.58 4.86
CA PHE A 530 11.53 -18.35 5.43
C PHE A 530 12.16 -18.64 6.80
N PRO A 531 13.31 -18.04 7.16
CA PRO A 531 14.08 -18.42 8.35
C PRO A 531 13.29 -18.42 9.66
N ASP A 532 13.69 -19.27 10.60
CA ASP A 532 13.21 -19.29 11.99
C ASP A 532 14.29 -18.68 12.90
N PHE A 533 14.11 -17.41 13.26
CA PHE A 533 14.96 -16.71 14.21
C PHE A 533 14.35 -16.89 15.60
N THR A 534 15.14 -17.41 16.54
CA THR A 534 14.71 -17.56 17.93
C THR A 534 14.80 -16.25 18.72
N ASP A 535 15.58 -15.31 18.20
CA ASP A 535 15.75 -13.95 18.69
C ASP A 535 15.99 -13.02 17.50
N THR A 536 15.33 -11.87 17.47
CA THR A 536 15.45 -10.85 16.42
C THR A 536 16.19 -9.59 16.88
N SER A 537 16.58 -9.47 18.16
CA SER A 537 17.16 -8.23 18.70
C SER A 537 18.51 -7.84 18.09
N GLY A 538 19.28 -8.80 17.59
CA GLY A 538 20.54 -8.59 16.89
C GLY A 538 20.40 -8.45 15.37
N ILE A 539 19.18 -8.44 14.83
CA ILE A 539 18.92 -8.36 13.39
C ILE A 539 18.45 -6.94 13.06
N VAL A 540 19.21 -6.21 12.23
CA VAL A 540 18.84 -4.85 11.79
C VAL A 540 18.03 -4.86 10.50
N ALA A 541 18.12 -5.93 9.70
CA ALA A 541 17.51 -6.01 8.39
C ALA A 541 17.49 -7.43 7.81
N VAL A 542 16.49 -7.73 6.98
CA VAL A 542 16.45 -8.94 6.13
C VAL A 542 16.22 -8.58 4.67
N MET A 543 17.20 -8.81 3.80
CA MET A 543 17.04 -8.72 2.34
C MET A 543 16.41 -10.00 1.79
N THR A 544 15.37 -9.86 0.95
CA THR A 544 14.61 -11.01 0.40
C THR A 544 14.90 -11.33 -1.07
N GLY A 545 15.98 -10.75 -1.60
CA GLY A 545 16.53 -11.11 -2.89
C GLY A 545 17.46 -10.04 -3.43
N ASP A 546 18.46 -10.47 -4.19
CA ASP A 546 19.27 -9.63 -5.06
C ASP A 546 18.43 -9.06 -6.22
N GLU A 547 19.02 -8.17 -7.01
CA GLU A 547 18.40 -7.59 -8.18
C GLU A 547 18.17 -8.57 -9.35
N SER A 548 17.59 -8.05 -10.44
CA SER A 548 17.59 -8.75 -11.73
C SER A 548 18.56 -8.10 -12.70
N ASP A 549 19.62 -8.82 -13.04
CA ASP A 549 20.76 -8.31 -13.79
C ASP A 549 20.41 -7.83 -15.21
N ASP A 550 19.76 -8.70 -16.01
CA ASP A 550 19.41 -8.45 -17.43
C ASP A 550 17.95 -8.79 -17.77
N THR A 551 17.29 -9.59 -16.93
CA THR A 551 15.92 -10.06 -17.16
C THR A 551 14.91 -9.27 -16.33
N ILE A 552 13.61 -9.43 -16.61
CA ILE A 552 12.53 -8.75 -15.87
C ILE A 552 11.42 -9.74 -15.47
N TYR A 553 11.30 -10.81 -16.26
CA TYR A 553 10.52 -12.01 -15.98
C TYR A 553 11.49 -13.19 -15.89
N THR A 554 11.15 -14.17 -15.07
CA THR A 554 11.76 -15.51 -15.12
C THR A 554 11.45 -16.21 -16.45
N ASP A 555 12.16 -17.30 -16.78
CA ASP A 555 11.87 -18.18 -17.93
C ASP A 555 10.41 -18.69 -17.99
N ASN A 556 9.68 -18.62 -16.87
CA ASN A 556 8.28 -18.99 -16.75
C ASN A 556 7.29 -17.82 -16.92
N GLY A 557 7.76 -16.62 -17.26
CA GLY A 557 6.92 -15.43 -17.50
C GLY A 557 6.44 -14.71 -16.24
N ILE A 558 6.84 -15.15 -15.04
CA ILE A 558 6.50 -14.50 -13.77
C ILE A 558 7.46 -13.31 -13.56
N PRO A 559 6.98 -12.10 -13.21
CA PRO A 559 7.84 -10.96 -12.89
C PRO A 559 8.75 -11.30 -11.71
N ILE A 560 10.04 -11.02 -11.84
CA ILE A 560 10.98 -11.17 -10.71
C ILE A 560 10.58 -10.30 -9.50
N PRO A 561 10.12 -9.04 -9.67
CA PRO A 561 9.60 -8.21 -8.58
C PRO A 561 8.42 -8.83 -7.82
N ALA A 562 7.56 -9.61 -8.50
CA ALA A 562 6.44 -10.29 -7.85
C ALA A 562 6.92 -11.41 -6.89
N LEU A 563 8.07 -12.03 -7.19
CA LEU A 563 8.69 -13.04 -6.32
C LEU A 563 9.32 -12.40 -5.08
N GLN A 564 10.06 -11.29 -5.25
CA GLN A 564 10.57 -10.49 -4.14
C GLN A 564 9.40 -10.02 -3.23
N ALA A 565 8.32 -9.49 -3.82
CA ALA A 565 7.06 -9.13 -3.16
C ALA A 565 6.47 -10.25 -2.28
N ARG A 566 6.42 -11.48 -2.79
CA ARG A 566 5.97 -12.66 -2.04
C ARG A 566 6.87 -12.93 -0.83
N ASP A 567 8.18 -12.86 -0.98
CA ASP A 567 9.12 -13.27 0.07
C ASP A 567 9.30 -12.19 1.14
N SER A 568 9.18 -10.93 0.75
CA SER A 568 9.02 -9.80 1.67
C SER A 568 7.77 -9.91 2.53
N TRP A 569 6.64 -10.26 1.91
CA TRP A 569 5.39 -10.54 2.63
C TRP A 569 5.54 -11.72 3.61
N ARG A 570 6.39 -12.71 3.31
CA ARG A 570 6.72 -13.78 4.26
C ARG A 570 7.53 -13.24 5.45
N SER A 571 8.50 -12.36 5.20
CA SER A 571 9.27 -11.68 6.25
C SER A 571 8.36 -10.91 7.21
N TRP A 572 7.56 -9.97 6.70
CA TRP A 572 6.69 -9.11 7.52
C TRP A 572 5.67 -9.89 8.36
N ASN A 573 5.15 -11.01 7.83
CA ASN A 573 4.21 -11.85 8.58
C ASN A 573 4.86 -12.65 9.72
N ARG A 574 6.19 -12.85 9.67
CA ARG A 574 6.92 -13.64 10.66
C ARG A 574 7.62 -12.75 11.68
N TYR A 575 8.23 -11.66 11.22
CA TYR A 575 8.94 -10.66 12.03
C TYR A 575 8.47 -9.26 11.60
N PRO A 576 7.26 -8.84 11.99
CA PRO A 576 6.72 -7.53 11.59
C PRO A 576 7.60 -6.37 12.10
N GLU A 577 8.32 -6.56 13.21
CA GLU A 577 9.25 -5.60 13.79
C GLU A 577 10.51 -5.37 12.95
N LEU A 578 10.89 -6.35 12.11
CA LEU A 578 12.12 -6.26 11.32
C LEU A 578 11.92 -5.43 10.04
N PRO A 579 12.87 -4.53 9.75
CA PRO A 579 13.08 -3.99 8.42
C PRO A 579 13.36 -5.14 7.44
N THR A 580 12.61 -5.19 6.35
CA THR A 580 12.93 -6.06 5.21
C THR A 580 13.46 -5.19 4.07
N PHE A 581 14.34 -5.74 3.23
CA PHE A 581 15.07 -5.08 2.16
C PHE A 581 14.92 -5.85 0.82
N ASN A 582 15.10 -5.21 -0.33
CA ASN A 582 15.20 -5.89 -1.63
C ASN A 582 16.18 -5.22 -2.59
N GLY A 583 16.93 -6.05 -3.32
CA GLY A 583 17.84 -5.68 -4.40
C GLY A 583 17.12 -5.01 -5.57
N GLY A 584 17.76 -4.00 -6.16
CA GLY A 584 17.05 -2.92 -6.84
C GLY A 584 17.68 -2.29 -8.09
N LYS A 585 18.12 -3.12 -9.05
CA LYS A 585 18.75 -2.65 -10.28
C LYS A 585 17.78 -1.93 -11.25
N THR A 586 18.33 -0.94 -11.94
CA THR A 586 17.74 -0.32 -13.14
C THR A 586 17.83 -1.27 -14.32
N ASN A 587 16.70 -1.76 -14.83
CA ASN A 587 16.70 -2.47 -16.11
C ASN A 587 16.30 -1.49 -17.23
N LYS A 588 17.10 -1.47 -18.30
CA LYS A 588 17.02 -0.54 -19.44
C LYS A 588 15.66 -0.45 -20.16
N LEU A 589 14.76 -1.40 -19.92
CA LEU A 589 13.42 -1.44 -20.52
C LEU A 589 12.30 -0.95 -19.60
N ILE A 590 12.57 -0.79 -18.29
CA ILE A 590 11.53 -0.61 -17.26
C ILE A 590 11.86 0.44 -16.19
N GLY A 591 12.99 1.11 -16.27
CA GLY A 591 13.43 2.06 -15.26
C GLY A 591 13.87 1.35 -13.97
N THR A 592 13.81 2.08 -12.85
CA THR A 592 14.40 1.61 -11.61
C THR A 592 13.44 0.82 -10.73
N PHE A 593 13.91 -0.34 -10.26
CA PHE A 593 13.20 -1.13 -9.27
C PHE A 593 13.77 -0.88 -7.87
N ALA A 594 13.02 -0.24 -6.98
CA ALA A 594 12.71 -0.92 -5.71
C ALA A 594 11.19 -0.80 -5.52
N GLY A 595 10.52 -1.68 -6.25
CA GLY A 595 9.08 -1.76 -6.35
C GLY A 595 8.49 -2.54 -5.19
N MET A 596 8.67 -2.04 -3.97
CA MET A 596 8.13 -2.66 -2.78
C MET A 596 7.74 -1.60 -1.77
N ALA A 597 6.53 -1.07 -1.91
CA ALA A 597 5.99 -0.24 -0.84
C ALA A 597 5.88 -1.07 0.45
N ASP A 598 6.40 -0.49 1.52
CA ASP A 598 6.70 -1.08 2.84
C ASP A 598 7.93 -1.99 2.95
N ILE A 599 8.86 -1.84 1.99
CA ILE A 599 10.26 -2.16 2.20
C ILE A 599 11.14 -0.94 1.98
N GLN A 600 12.19 -0.90 2.76
CA GLN A 600 13.06 0.24 2.97
C GLN A 600 14.45 -0.10 2.44
N GLY A 601 14.72 0.21 1.16
CA GLY A 601 15.96 -0.14 0.44
C GLY A 601 16.15 -1.65 0.18
N LEU A 602 17.24 -2.13 -0.44
CA LEU A 602 17.94 -1.60 -1.62
C LEU A 602 18.82 -2.70 -2.26
N ASP A 603 19.10 -2.60 -3.56
CA ASP A 603 20.48 -2.55 -4.08
C ASP A 603 20.54 -1.36 -5.06
N PHE A 604 21.67 -0.67 -5.12
CA PHE A 604 22.00 0.23 -6.21
C PHE A 604 23.51 0.35 -6.42
N TYR A 605 23.97 -0.14 -7.56
CA TYR A 605 25.31 0.14 -8.03
C TYR A 605 25.57 1.61 -8.36
N THR A 606 26.28 2.32 -7.48
CA THR A 606 27.22 3.37 -7.94
C THR A 606 28.42 2.79 -8.70
N ALA A 607 28.50 1.47 -8.89
CA ALA A 607 29.48 0.81 -9.78
C ALA A 607 29.29 1.16 -11.28
N ALA A 608 28.37 2.07 -11.61
CA ALA A 608 28.38 2.81 -12.88
C ALA A 608 28.10 4.31 -12.68
N GLY A 609 28.25 4.86 -11.46
CA GLY A 609 27.71 6.16 -11.07
C GLY A 609 28.65 7.09 -10.29
N ALA A 610 29.73 6.59 -9.72
CA ALA A 610 30.91 7.43 -9.52
C ALA A 610 31.57 7.70 -10.89
N PRO A 611 32.58 8.58 -11.02
CA PRO A 611 33.51 8.57 -12.16
C PRO A 611 34.37 7.27 -12.26
N HIS A 612 33.94 6.19 -11.61
CA HIS A 612 34.51 4.86 -11.66
C HIS A 612 34.41 4.32 -13.09
N ILE A 613 35.56 3.86 -13.55
CA ILE A 613 35.78 3.29 -14.85
C ILE A 613 35.36 1.80 -14.80
N THR A 614 34.14 1.48 -15.25
CA THR A 614 33.76 0.11 -15.62
C THR A 614 34.43 -0.37 -16.90
N ALA A 615 34.86 0.58 -17.75
CA ALA A 615 35.55 0.35 -19.01
C ALA A 615 36.49 1.53 -19.30
N PHE A 616 37.78 1.29 -19.50
CA PHE A 616 38.83 2.30 -19.59
C PHE A 616 38.48 3.46 -20.54
N GLY A 617 38.32 4.67 -19.96
CA GLY A 617 38.03 5.90 -20.68
C GLY A 617 36.55 6.29 -20.79
N ASN A 618 35.62 5.47 -20.29
CA ASN A 618 34.21 5.81 -20.19
C ASN A 618 33.89 6.35 -18.78
N TYR A 619 33.29 7.54 -18.71
CA TYR A 619 32.90 8.20 -17.46
C TYR A 619 31.41 8.57 -17.52
N PRO A 620 30.58 8.16 -16.55
CA PRO A 620 29.19 8.63 -16.47
C PRO A 620 29.14 10.11 -16.06
N PRO A 621 28.12 10.89 -16.50
CA PRO A 621 27.91 12.23 -15.98
C PRO A 621 27.64 12.19 -14.47
N LEU A 622 28.38 12.95 -13.68
CA LEU A 622 28.22 12.98 -12.21
C LEU A 622 26.77 13.31 -11.78
N ARG A 623 26.08 14.14 -12.57
CA ARG A 623 24.68 14.49 -12.35
C ARG A 623 23.73 13.29 -12.53
N ALA A 624 24.00 12.40 -13.48
CA ALA A 624 23.15 11.25 -13.80
C ALA A 624 22.89 10.40 -12.55
N THR A 625 23.94 10.14 -11.78
CA THR A 625 23.88 9.36 -10.55
C THR A 625 23.14 10.08 -9.42
N PHE A 626 23.34 11.39 -9.26
CA PHE A 626 22.57 12.14 -8.27
C PHE A 626 21.07 12.15 -8.62
N ASP A 627 20.74 12.43 -9.88
CA ASP A 627 19.36 12.45 -10.37
C ASP A 627 18.73 11.04 -10.27
N TYR A 628 19.50 9.98 -10.52
CA TYR A 628 19.10 8.60 -10.26
C TYR A 628 18.76 8.35 -8.78
N LEU A 629 19.68 8.65 -7.86
CA LEU A 629 19.53 8.39 -6.43
C LEU A 629 18.32 9.17 -5.87
N ARG A 630 18.13 10.41 -6.33
CA ARG A 630 16.97 11.25 -6.01
C ARG A 630 15.67 10.66 -6.57
N ASN A 631 15.66 10.21 -7.81
CA ASN A 631 14.48 9.60 -8.44
C ASN A 631 14.11 8.29 -7.73
N MET A 632 15.09 7.46 -7.36
CA MET A 632 14.89 6.28 -6.51
C MET A 632 14.20 6.62 -5.20
N ARG A 633 14.74 7.59 -4.45
CA ARG A 633 14.10 8.09 -3.23
C ARG A 633 12.66 8.57 -3.50
N ASN A 634 12.42 9.35 -4.57
CA ASN A 634 11.09 9.87 -4.92
C ASN A 634 10.06 8.76 -5.19
N ASN A 635 10.49 7.65 -5.78
CA ASN A 635 9.65 6.48 -6.00
C ASN A 635 9.37 5.74 -4.68
N HIS A 636 10.31 5.77 -3.72
CA HIS A 636 10.22 5.04 -2.45
C HIS A 636 9.60 5.83 -1.29
N MET A 637 9.46 7.16 -1.40
CA MET A 637 8.81 7.94 -0.34
C MET A 637 7.39 7.42 -0.09
N PRO A 638 6.86 7.50 1.14
CA PRO A 638 7.39 8.22 2.31
C PRO A 638 8.56 7.55 3.07
N LEU A 639 9.14 6.45 2.58
CA LEU A 639 10.04 5.62 3.35
C LEU A 639 11.52 6.07 3.31
N THR A 640 12.23 5.76 4.40
CA THR A 640 13.68 5.85 4.54
C THR A 640 14.38 5.08 3.41
N THR A 641 15.43 5.66 2.80
CA THR A 641 16.16 5.03 1.68
C THR A 641 17.62 4.81 2.07
N TRP A 642 18.10 3.58 1.92
CA TRP A 642 19.52 3.24 2.00
C TRP A 642 20.14 3.37 0.62
N MET A 643 21.44 3.62 0.52
CA MET A 643 22.12 3.71 -0.77
C MET A 643 23.39 2.87 -0.75
N HIS A 644 23.59 2.07 -1.80
CA HIS A 644 24.81 1.28 -1.97
C HIS A 644 25.88 2.13 -2.65
N THR A 645 27.14 1.81 -2.41
CA THR A 645 28.32 2.48 -3.00
C THR A 645 29.47 1.50 -3.20
N GLN A 646 30.33 1.73 -4.19
CA GLN A 646 31.42 0.79 -4.50
C GLN A 646 32.59 0.89 -3.51
N GLY A 647 32.94 -0.25 -2.90
CA GLY A 647 34.09 -0.43 -2.03
C GLY A 647 35.37 -0.88 -2.76
N LEU A 648 36.14 -1.75 -2.10
CA LEU A 648 37.44 -2.24 -2.55
C LEU A 648 37.34 -3.66 -3.12
N SER A 649 37.17 -3.76 -4.44
CA SER A 649 36.90 -5.03 -5.14
C SER A 649 38.08 -5.55 -5.95
N PRO A 650 38.44 -6.85 -5.84
CA PRO A 650 39.42 -7.49 -6.69
C PRO A 650 38.81 -8.18 -7.93
N ILE A 651 37.50 -8.03 -8.21
CA ILE A 651 36.77 -8.83 -9.22
C ILE A 651 36.34 -8.00 -10.43
N TRP A 652 35.54 -6.95 -10.23
CA TRP A 652 34.92 -6.20 -11.34
C TRP A 652 35.81 -5.15 -11.97
N ASN A 653 36.90 -4.78 -11.28
CA ASN A 653 37.78 -3.70 -11.72
C ASN A 653 39.03 -4.22 -12.45
N ARG A 654 38.96 -5.44 -13.02
CA ARG A 654 40.07 -6.11 -13.71
C ARG A 654 40.14 -5.74 -15.19
N GLU A 655 40.93 -4.73 -15.50
CA GLU A 655 41.13 -4.29 -16.88
C GLU A 655 42.38 -4.95 -17.52
N PRO A 656 42.30 -5.43 -18.78
CA PRO A 656 43.46 -5.91 -19.53
C PRO A 656 44.34 -4.75 -19.98
N ILE A 657 45.64 -4.81 -19.66
CA ILE A 657 46.64 -3.88 -20.17
C ILE A 657 47.05 -4.30 -21.59
N LEU A 658 47.54 -3.36 -22.41
CA LEU A 658 48.32 -3.64 -23.62
C LEU A 658 49.54 -4.52 -23.28
N GLY A 659 49.36 -5.84 -23.38
CA GLY A 659 50.33 -6.86 -22.95
C GLY A 659 49.68 -8.16 -22.45
N GLY A 660 48.41 -8.10 -22.02
CA GLY A 660 47.64 -9.27 -21.56
C GLY A 660 47.60 -9.47 -20.05
N ASP A 661 48.40 -8.72 -19.29
CA ASP A 661 48.28 -8.65 -17.83
C ASP A 661 46.99 -7.93 -17.41
N GLN A 662 46.41 -8.32 -16.27
CA GLN A 662 45.25 -7.64 -15.66
C GLN A 662 45.66 -6.89 -14.40
N PHE A 663 45.09 -5.70 -14.19
CA PHE A 663 45.25 -4.93 -12.95
C PHE A 663 43.88 -4.56 -12.37
N SER A 664 43.81 -4.42 -11.04
CA SER A 664 42.58 -4.01 -10.34
C SER A 664 42.58 -2.50 -10.14
N ILE A 665 41.61 -1.80 -10.73
CA ILE A 665 41.41 -0.36 -10.54
C ILE A 665 40.64 -0.13 -9.23
N GLN A 666 41.27 0.37 -8.18
CA GLN A 666 40.55 0.75 -6.95
C GLN A 666 40.14 2.24 -6.99
N PRO A 667 38.93 2.60 -6.52
CA PRO A 667 38.45 3.99 -6.51
C PRO A 667 39.38 4.91 -5.71
N ASP A 668 39.45 6.19 -6.05
CA ASP A 668 40.27 7.15 -5.30
C ASP A 668 39.66 7.44 -3.90
N PRO A 669 40.45 7.72 -2.85
CA PRO A 669 39.89 8.17 -1.57
C PRO A 669 38.91 9.34 -1.66
N GLN A 670 39.11 10.29 -2.59
CA GLN A 670 38.17 11.39 -2.81
C GLN A 670 36.89 10.93 -3.52
N GLU A 671 37.00 9.95 -4.41
CA GLU A 671 35.87 9.36 -5.13
C GLU A 671 34.93 8.61 -4.18
N ILE A 672 35.49 7.86 -3.23
CA ILE A 672 34.77 7.21 -2.12
C ILE A 672 33.93 8.24 -1.34
N LEU A 673 34.54 9.38 -0.98
CA LEU A 673 33.84 10.46 -0.27
C LEU A 673 32.75 11.12 -1.13
N VAL A 674 33.00 11.36 -2.43
CA VAL A 674 32.00 11.93 -3.34
C VAL A 674 30.80 11.00 -3.51
N GLN A 675 31.01 9.69 -3.66
CA GLN A 675 29.92 8.72 -3.75
C GLN A 675 29.03 8.73 -2.50
N GLY A 676 29.64 8.65 -1.30
CA GLY A 676 28.89 8.68 -0.04
C GLY A 676 28.14 10.00 0.16
N MET A 677 28.75 11.14 -0.18
CA MET A 677 28.08 12.44 -0.14
C MET A 677 26.92 12.55 -1.14
N MET A 678 27.02 11.96 -2.35
CA MET A 678 25.93 11.95 -3.33
C MET A 678 24.73 11.14 -2.85
N ALA A 679 24.98 9.99 -2.22
CA ALA A 679 23.95 9.21 -1.54
C ALA A 679 23.24 10.06 -0.47
N ILE A 680 23.99 10.62 0.49
CA ILE A 680 23.42 11.47 1.56
C ILE A 680 22.63 12.65 0.98
N ALA A 681 23.19 13.36 -0.01
CA ALA A 681 22.54 14.51 -0.64
C ALA A 681 21.27 14.15 -1.42
N ALA A 682 21.19 12.94 -1.98
CA ALA A 682 19.97 12.42 -2.58
C ALA A 682 18.90 12.06 -1.54
N GLY A 683 19.26 11.97 -0.26
CA GLY A 683 18.38 11.63 0.86
C GLY A 683 18.61 10.22 1.40
N ALA A 684 19.79 9.61 1.18
CA ALA A 684 20.17 8.39 1.87
C ALA A 684 20.17 8.56 3.39
N LYS A 685 19.87 7.47 4.07
CA LYS A 685 19.81 7.38 5.53
C LYS A 685 20.74 6.30 6.09
N GLY A 686 21.11 5.31 5.29
CA GLY A 686 22.28 4.47 5.56
C GLY A 686 23.04 4.15 4.27
N LEU A 687 24.27 3.66 4.43
CA LEU A 687 25.25 3.51 3.35
C LEU A 687 25.86 2.10 3.37
N LEU A 688 25.85 1.42 2.23
CA LEU A 688 26.32 0.04 2.11
C LEU A 688 27.45 -0.05 1.08
N TRP A 689 28.64 -0.45 1.53
CA TRP A 689 29.82 -0.61 0.69
C TRP A 689 29.82 -1.96 0.01
N PHE A 690 29.52 -1.97 -1.28
CA PHE A 690 29.49 -3.18 -2.07
C PHE A 690 30.90 -3.65 -2.45
N GLN A 691 31.16 -4.96 -2.34
CA GLN A 691 32.47 -5.60 -2.55
C GLN A 691 33.64 -4.89 -1.86
N VAL A 692 33.74 -5.09 -0.55
CA VAL A 692 34.94 -4.77 0.25
C VAL A 692 35.74 -6.05 0.49
N ASN A 693 37.03 -5.99 0.21
CA ASN A 693 37.98 -7.05 0.49
C ASN A 693 39.08 -6.56 1.46
N GLN A 694 39.48 -7.41 2.41
CA GLN A 694 40.44 -7.04 3.45
C GLN A 694 41.88 -6.94 2.90
N ASP A 695 42.30 -7.88 2.05
CA ASP A 695 43.59 -7.81 1.35
C ASP A 695 43.75 -6.50 0.55
N GLU A 696 42.71 -6.03 -0.13
CA GLU A 696 42.72 -4.75 -0.85
C GLU A 696 42.72 -3.53 0.10
N ALA A 697 42.05 -3.62 1.26
CA ALA A 697 42.11 -2.58 2.30
C ALA A 697 43.51 -2.46 2.92
N GLU A 698 44.17 -3.59 3.20
CA GLU A 698 45.55 -3.62 3.70
C GLU A 698 46.56 -3.06 2.69
N LYS A 699 46.33 -3.27 1.38
CA LYS A 699 47.11 -2.65 0.28
C LYS A 699 46.79 -1.16 0.07
N SER A 700 45.63 -0.67 0.53
CA SER A 700 45.11 0.68 0.28
C SER A 700 44.57 1.38 1.53
N PRO A 701 45.41 1.63 2.56
CA PRO A 701 44.94 2.15 3.85
C PRO A 701 44.23 3.51 3.76
N GLU A 702 44.62 4.38 2.83
CA GLU A 702 43.96 5.69 2.62
C GLU A 702 42.52 5.56 2.08
N ARG A 703 42.26 4.56 1.23
CA ARG A 703 40.91 4.26 0.71
C ARG A 703 40.04 3.68 1.82
N TRP A 704 40.61 2.79 2.62
CA TRP A 704 39.94 2.23 3.79
C TRP A 704 39.58 3.30 4.83
N GLN A 705 40.48 4.27 5.03
CA GLN A 705 40.21 5.42 5.89
C GLN A 705 39.07 6.29 5.35
N ALA A 706 39.00 6.53 4.04
CA ALA A 706 37.89 7.26 3.42
C ALA A 706 36.53 6.56 3.61
N ILE A 707 36.47 5.23 3.47
CA ILE A 707 35.27 4.43 3.78
C ILE A 707 34.87 4.62 5.26
N ALA A 708 35.84 4.50 6.18
CA ALA A 708 35.59 4.66 7.61
C ALA A 708 35.13 6.08 7.99
N ASP A 709 35.68 7.12 7.37
CA ASP A 709 35.26 8.51 7.61
C ASP A 709 33.86 8.79 7.05
N MET A 710 33.56 8.26 5.87
CA MET A 710 32.23 8.38 5.27
C MET A 710 31.16 7.69 6.14
N ASN A 711 31.49 6.52 6.70
CA ASN A 711 30.65 5.79 7.66
C ASN A 711 30.38 6.58 8.93
N ARG A 712 31.40 7.26 9.48
CA ARG A 712 31.24 8.15 10.65
C ARG A 712 30.33 9.33 10.35
N MET A 713 30.44 9.92 9.16
CA MET A 713 29.57 11.02 8.74
C MET A 713 28.11 10.57 8.64
N VAL A 714 27.83 9.40 8.05
CA VAL A 714 26.46 8.86 7.94
C VAL A 714 25.80 8.69 9.31
N ARG A 715 26.54 8.31 10.36
CA ARG A 715 26.02 8.22 11.75
C ARG A 715 25.89 9.55 12.47
N SER A 716 26.34 10.65 11.88
CA SER A 716 26.23 12.01 12.43
C SER A 716 25.15 12.85 11.74
N VAL A 717 24.46 12.25 10.77
CA VAL A 717 23.34 12.79 9.97
C VAL A 717 22.03 12.11 10.41
#